data_AF-E2B9H6-F1
#
_entry.id   AF-E2B9H6-F1
#
_cell.length_a   1.000
_cell.length_b   1.000
_cell.length_c   1.000
_cell.angle_alpha   90.00
_cell.angle_beta   90.00
_cell.angle_gamma   90.00
#
_symmetry.space_group_name_H-M   'P 1'
#
loop_
_entity.id
_entity.type
_entity.pdbx_description
1 polymer ?
#
loop_
_entity_poly.entity_id
_entity_poly.type
_entity_poly.pdbx_seq_one_letter_code
_entity_poly.pdbx_strand_id
1 'polypeptide(L)'
;MAHTSQNHEAFKSAKLKENRQYEIPEDKSAAQTGLDILCASQVDRNISDENVEKKISLLKHLLGKDLKAADFKWSLFVAASNTYRYDTCLKPFPPMYIKNECKDIEALRRAIETVPPLSVIFKELSEAGVYENYGEAIELLYWVLLRLRDPHIKSVQKEYYDWVLKKVPLEMPAAAPNLIFQVESMKQSTMEEKWKSIRKDQTTFYAYHGTRLENFHSIVHYGLQQNMCKRSEFGKGIYLSSELGVSLPYSPVGYGWGGSVLGSEISCIALCELINHPDIKRGDSSDVMQNTLDDSMGGRIPNKYYVVTNSDLVKVRYLLVYAQDVQTISANTNNSGLLTWFKQHKLLTFIAVNQENVKNIKPSVTILPGKTKRPVLREISNKVNTLRGIEPVDRTSLLQKDKKATVAVQKRQPIKPKEKITEKPPVQVVKPVIKSTVQPNETNVPSEDPTSMNISDKKIETPKAFSSDLIYEDIDEQDEKNPILVALYTNEIHEYLKELESKYPIKKGFLTGQEVTAKMRSVLVDWLVEVHQQFRLMQETLYLTVAIIDRFLQSYRTIDRKRLQLVGVTAMFIASKYEEMYSPDISDFVYITDQAYTKSDILQMEMVIVKTLNFSFGRPLPLHFLRRYSKAGKALPVHHTMAKYFLEQSMVHYDMCHYQPSLIAAAAIYLAFLIIGNDEEDEGKVIWTNTLVHYTTYSKDEVLPVVRDIAVIITNAEKSKHQAVRKKYVHSKYMEISVRPELKSPTLLAVAQASKET
;
A
#
# COMPACT_ATOMS: atom_id res chain seq x y z
N MET A 1 -26.60 -10.04 73.34
CA MET A 1 -26.69 -11.51 73.48
C MET A 1 -25.32 -12.09 73.20
N ALA A 2 -24.96 -13.07 74.02
CA ALA A 2 -23.60 -13.46 74.35
C ALA A 2 -23.06 -14.62 73.49
N HIS A 3 -21.73 -14.82 73.58
CA HIS A 3 -20.94 -16.02 73.29
C HIS A 3 -20.78 -16.40 71.79
N THR A 4 -19.60 -16.73 71.24
CA THR A 4 -18.34 -17.19 71.86
C THR A 4 -17.15 -16.98 70.89
N SER A 5 -16.01 -16.63 71.48
CA SER A 5 -14.66 -16.58 70.92
C SER A 5 -14.04 -17.97 70.72
N GLN A 6 -12.79 -17.99 70.20
CA GLN A 6 -11.78 -19.09 70.16
C GLN A 6 -11.86 -20.02 68.93
N ASN A 7 -10.82 -20.27 68.13
CA ASN A 7 -9.37 -20.28 68.40
C ASN A 7 -8.49 -19.79 67.23
N HIS A 8 -7.44 -19.09 67.63
CA HIS A 8 -6.19 -18.78 66.95
C HIS A 8 -5.38 -20.03 66.56
N GLU A 9 -4.46 -19.83 65.62
CA GLU A 9 -3.11 -20.41 65.58
C GLU A 9 -2.97 -21.95 65.52
N ALA A 10 -2.84 -22.45 64.30
CA ALA A 10 -1.97 -23.58 64.01
C ALA A 10 -1.45 -23.48 62.57
N PHE A 11 -0.18 -23.81 62.36
CA PHE A 11 0.55 -23.87 61.08
C PHE A 11 1.32 -22.62 60.60
N LYS A 12 2.09 -22.02 61.50
CA LYS A 12 3.52 -21.74 61.24
C LYS A 12 4.34 -22.70 62.09
N SER A 13 5.02 -23.67 61.48
CA SER A 13 6.29 -24.31 61.90
C SER A 13 6.47 -25.71 61.28
N ALA A 14 7.69 -26.02 60.84
CA ALA A 14 8.23 -27.29 60.32
C ALA A 14 7.90 -27.58 58.84
N LYS A 15 8.85 -27.67 57.90
CA LYS A 15 10.26 -28.08 57.98
C LYS A 15 11.09 -27.40 56.88
N LEU A 16 12.25 -26.85 57.30
CA LEU A 16 13.46 -26.76 56.49
C LEU A 16 13.85 -28.14 55.95
N LYS A 17 14.29 -28.23 54.70
CA LYS A 17 15.65 -28.66 54.29
C LYS A 17 15.72 -28.75 52.76
N GLU A 18 16.93 -28.49 52.25
CA GLU A 18 17.41 -28.62 50.86
C GLU A 18 17.17 -27.41 49.93
N ASN A 19 18.17 -26.52 49.82
CA ASN A 19 19.11 -26.68 48.72
C ASN A 19 20.39 -25.85 48.93
N ARG A 20 21.49 -26.49 48.55
CA ARG A 20 22.88 -26.07 48.76
C ARG A 20 23.22 -24.84 47.92
N GLN A 21 24.02 -23.97 48.52
CA GLN A 21 24.80 -22.91 47.89
C GLN A 21 25.62 -23.45 46.70
N TYR A 22 25.62 -22.70 45.61
CA TYR A 22 26.78 -22.51 44.75
C TYR A 22 26.90 -21.01 44.46
N GLU A 23 27.85 -20.38 45.14
CA GLU A 23 28.39 -19.06 44.80
C GLU A 23 29.38 -19.20 43.63
N ILE A 24 29.33 -18.29 42.66
CA ILE A 24 30.37 -18.05 41.66
C ILE A 24 30.50 -16.52 41.52
N PRO A 25 31.72 -15.96 41.45
CA PRO A 25 32.08 -14.72 42.14
C PRO A 25 31.78 -13.42 41.37
N GLU A 26 31.59 -12.35 42.15
CA GLU A 26 31.61 -10.96 41.71
C GLU A 26 32.97 -10.61 41.09
N ASP A 27 32.95 -9.93 39.94
CA ASP A 27 34.07 -9.08 39.52
C ASP A 27 33.53 -7.67 39.22
N LYS A 28 34.23 -6.66 39.76
CA LYS A 28 33.83 -5.25 39.76
C LYS A 28 34.74 -4.43 38.84
N SER A 29 34.16 -3.35 38.30
CA SER A 29 34.73 -2.26 37.49
C SER A 29 34.77 -2.54 35.97
N ALA A 30 34.46 -1.62 35.06
CA ALA A 30 34.43 -0.16 35.11
C ALA A 30 33.40 0.43 34.11
N ALA A 31 33.09 1.71 34.30
CA ALA A 31 32.03 2.45 33.64
C ALA A 31 32.36 2.99 32.21
N GLN A 32 31.28 3.29 31.49
CA GLN A 32 31.11 4.31 30.45
C GLN A 32 31.76 4.10 29.06
N THR A 33 30.95 3.80 28.03
CA THR A 33 30.51 4.75 26.96
C THR A 33 29.73 3.99 25.87
N GLY A 34 28.76 4.66 25.24
CA GLY A 34 27.68 4.03 24.47
C GLY A 34 28.13 3.19 23.27
N LEU A 35 27.80 1.89 23.29
CA LEU A 35 27.80 1.02 22.11
C LEU A 35 26.92 -0.24 22.26
N ASP A 36 25.81 -0.22 23.02
CA ASP A 36 24.95 -1.40 23.25
C ASP A 36 23.75 -1.51 22.28
N ILE A 37 24.01 -1.45 20.97
CA ILE A 37 23.01 -1.78 19.90
C ILE A 37 23.51 -2.93 19.00
N LEU A 38 24.52 -3.69 19.45
CA LEU A 38 25.05 -4.85 18.71
C LEU A 38 25.10 -6.15 19.52
N CYS A 39 24.26 -6.33 20.55
CA CYS A 39 24.14 -7.62 21.23
C CYS A 39 22.92 -8.44 20.77
N ALA A 40 22.78 -8.60 19.45
CA ALA A 40 22.20 -9.80 18.83
C ALA A 40 23.20 -10.44 17.84
N SER A 41 24.48 -10.03 17.91
CA SER A 41 25.54 -10.42 16.97
C SER A 41 26.60 -11.35 17.54
N GLN A 42 26.47 -11.82 18.78
CA GLN A 42 27.09 -13.09 19.16
C GLN A 42 26.23 -14.23 18.60
N VAL A 43 26.37 -14.41 17.29
CA VAL A 43 26.10 -15.68 16.65
C VAL A 43 27.07 -16.66 17.31
N ASP A 44 26.55 -17.48 18.22
CA ASP A 44 27.14 -18.79 18.47
C ASP A 44 27.25 -19.48 17.11
N ARG A 45 28.44 -19.39 16.49
CA ARG A 45 28.81 -20.15 15.30
C ARG A 45 29.08 -21.62 15.64
N ASN A 46 28.73 -22.04 16.85
CA ASN A 46 28.61 -23.42 17.26
C ASN A 46 27.11 -23.76 17.35
N ILE A 47 26.46 -23.98 16.20
CA ILE A 47 25.31 -24.87 16.18
C ILE A 47 25.90 -26.28 16.41
N SER A 48 26.27 -26.58 17.66
CA SER A 48 26.16 -27.96 18.11
C SER A 48 24.69 -28.30 18.01
N ASP A 49 24.34 -29.46 17.47
CA ASP A 49 23.01 -30.05 17.47
C ASP A 49 22.20 -29.70 18.74
N GLU A 50 21.51 -28.56 18.75
CA GLU A 50 20.36 -28.40 19.62
C GLU A 50 19.39 -29.44 19.12
N ASN A 51 19.35 -30.58 19.84
CA ASN A 51 18.67 -31.81 19.44
C ASN A 51 17.40 -31.46 18.67
N VAL A 52 17.34 -31.80 17.38
CA VAL A 52 16.20 -31.52 16.50
C VAL A 52 14.89 -31.95 17.17
N GLU A 53 14.92 -33.06 17.90
CA GLU A 53 13.80 -33.56 18.72
C GLU A 53 13.35 -32.55 19.79
N LYS A 54 14.28 -31.83 20.41
CA LYS A 54 13.99 -30.76 21.38
C LYS A 54 13.29 -29.59 20.70
N LYS A 55 13.71 -29.16 19.50
CA LYS A 55 13.04 -28.07 18.75
C LYS A 55 11.60 -28.48 18.40
N ILE A 56 11.43 -29.68 17.87
CA ILE A 56 10.12 -30.28 17.54
C ILE A 56 9.23 -30.34 18.77
N SER A 57 9.75 -30.87 19.88
CA SER A 57 9.04 -31.00 21.16
C SER A 57 8.59 -29.64 21.71
N LEU A 58 9.46 -28.63 21.68
CA LEU A 58 9.14 -27.28 22.13
C LEU A 58 8.08 -26.60 21.23
N LEU A 59 8.19 -26.75 19.91
CA LEU A 59 7.19 -26.23 18.97
C LEU A 59 5.83 -26.90 19.20
N LYS A 60 5.81 -28.23 19.32
CA LYS A 60 4.60 -28.99 19.60
C LYS A 60 3.95 -28.53 20.90
N HIS A 61 4.74 -28.38 21.96
CA HIS A 61 4.24 -27.87 23.23
C HIS A 61 3.64 -26.46 23.11
N LEU A 62 4.30 -25.54 22.39
CA LEU A 62 3.82 -24.18 22.18
C LEU A 62 2.50 -24.15 21.41
N LEU A 63 2.43 -24.87 20.28
CA LEU A 63 1.24 -24.93 19.42
C LEU A 63 0.06 -25.59 20.13
N GLY A 64 0.31 -26.61 20.94
CA GLY A 64 -0.74 -27.25 21.76
C GLY A 64 -1.24 -26.37 22.91
N LYS A 65 -0.41 -25.45 23.41
CA LYS A 65 -0.76 -24.56 24.52
C LYS A 65 -1.63 -23.38 24.09
N ASP A 66 -1.25 -22.71 23.00
CA ASP A 66 -1.97 -21.52 22.50
C ASP A 66 -1.77 -21.33 20.99
N LEU A 67 -2.46 -22.15 20.22
CA LEU A 67 -2.38 -22.13 18.75
C LEU A 67 -2.73 -20.77 18.17
N LYS A 68 -3.75 -20.08 18.72
CA LYS A 68 -4.20 -18.78 18.20
C LYS A 68 -3.15 -17.69 18.39
N ALA A 69 -2.46 -17.66 19.54
CA ALA A 69 -1.40 -16.68 19.76
C ALA A 69 -0.16 -16.96 18.90
N ALA A 70 0.20 -18.25 18.72
CA ALA A 70 1.27 -18.64 17.81
C ALA A 70 0.97 -18.26 16.36
N ASP A 71 -0.25 -18.54 15.91
CA ASP A 71 -0.75 -18.21 14.58
C ASP A 71 -0.80 -16.70 14.34
N PHE A 72 -1.26 -15.93 15.32
CA PHE A 72 -1.26 -14.48 15.23
C PHE A 72 0.17 -13.92 15.13
N LYS A 73 1.08 -14.38 15.99
CA LYS A 73 2.49 -13.97 15.97
C LYS A 73 3.16 -14.28 14.63
N TRP A 74 2.89 -15.46 14.09
CA TRP A 74 3.36 -15.85 12.77
C TRP A 74 2.75 -14.99 11.66
N SER A 75 1.45 -14.69 11.73
CA SER A 75 0.77 -13.80 10.78
C SER A 75 1.35 -12.39 10.77
N LEU A 76 1.74 -11.84 11.92
CA LEU A 76 2.44 -10.55 12.01
C LEU A 76 3.80 -10.60 11.31
N PHE A 77 4.57 -11.69 11.52
CA PHE A 77 5.86 -11.91 10.87
C PHE A 77 5.72 -11.99 9.34
N VAL A 78 4.73 -12.73 8.84
CA VAL A 78 4.45 -12.85 7.40
C VAL A 78 3.98 -11.52 6.79
N ALA A 79 3.14 -10.76 7.50
CA ALA A 79 2.75 -9.42 7.04
C ALA A 79 3.99 -8.50 6.90
N ALA A 80 4.89 -8.54 7.89
CA ALA A 80 6.13 -7.78 7.90
C ALA A 80 7.14 -8.22 6.82
N SER A 81 7.19 -9.50 6.44
CA SER A 81 8.05 -9.98 5.35
C SER A 81 7.53 -9.61 3.97
N ASN A 82 6.21 -9.48 3.82
CA ASN A 82 5.56 -9.23 2.53
C ASN A 82 5.48 -7.74 2.16
N THR A 83 5.76 -6.84 3.10
CA THR A 83 5.87 -5.42 2.79
C THR A 83 7.20 -5.08 2.10
N TYR A 84 7.19 -4.06 1.24
CA TYR A 84 8.42 -3.50 0.68
C TYR A 84 9.25 -2.77 1.75
N ARG A 85 8.62 -2.37 2.87
CA ARG A 85 9.27 -1.74 4.04
C ARG A 85 9.82 -2.77 5.03
N TYR A 86 10.17 -3.96 4.58
CA TYR A 86 10.63 -5.05 5.46
C TYR A 86 11.85 -4.64 6.29
N ASP A 87 12.68 -3.69 5.82
CA ASP A 87 13.80 -3.19 6.61
C ASP A 87 13.41 -2.53 7.93
N THR A 88 12.24 -1.90 8.00
CA THR A 88 11.70 -1.31 9.23
C THR A 88 10.69 -2.25 9.90
N CYS A 89 9.82 -2.87 9.11
CA CYS A 89 8.71 -3.67 9.63
C CYS A 89 9.14 -5.06 10.13
N LEU A 90 10.10 -5.70 9.44
CA LEU A 90 10.60 -7.05 9.77
C LEU A 90 11.83 -6.96 10.68
N LYS A 91 11.62 -6.39 11.87
CA LYS A 91 12.61 -6.34 12.94
C LYS A 91 12.12 -7.12 14.16
N PRO A 92 12.87 -8.11 14.66
CA PRO A 92 14.17 -8.57 14.16
C PRO A 92 14.02 -9.35 12.85
N PHE A 93 15.09 -9.40 12.05
CA PHE A 93 15.18 -10.16 10.81
C PHE A 93 15.85 -11.52 11.07
N PRO A 94 15.38 -12.64 10.47
CA PRO A 94 15.96 -13.95 10.79
C PRO A 94 17.40 -14.09 10.26
N PRO A 95 18.37 -14.42 11.13
CA PRO A 95 19.79 -14.39 10.80
C PRO A 95 20.19 -15.43 9.75
N MET A 96 19.46 -16.55 9.63
CA MET A 96 19.73 -17.56 8.59
C MET A 96 19.48 -17.08 7.16
N TYR A 97 18.80 -15.93 6.98
CA TYR A 97 18.61 -15.29 5.68
C TYR A 97 19.48 -14.04 5.52
N ILE A 98 20.55 -13.89 6.31
CA ILE A 98 21.56 -12.83 6.13
C ILE A 98 22.82 -13.45 5.54
N LYS A 99 23.22 -13.00 4.35
CA LYS A 99 24.44 -13.45 3.66
C LYS A 99 25.29 -12.24 3.32
N ASN A 100 26.55 -12.23 3.75
CA ASN A 100 27.48 -11.10 3.53
C ASN A 100 26.86 -9.74 3.94
N GLU A 101 26.27 -9.69 5.13
CA GLU A 101 25.57 -8.51 5.68
C GLU A 101 24.33 -8.04 4.89
N CYS A 102 23.96 -8.76 3.83
CA CYS A 102 22.78 -8.48 3.01
C CYS A 102 21.61 -9.39 3.41
N LYS A 103 20.43 -8.79 3.59
CA LYS A 103 19.19 -9.54 3.86
C LYS A 103 18.66 -10.17 2.58
N ASP A 104 18.55 -11.50 2.55
CA ASP A 104 17.98 -12.28 1.45
C ASP A 104 16.46 -12.44 1.67
N ILE A 105 15.71 -11.34 1.47
CA ILE A 105 14.26 -11.31 1.68
C ILE A 105 13.51 -12.29 0.76
N GLU A 106 14.04 -12.56 -0.43
CA GLU A 106 13.41 -13.45 -1.39
C GLU A 106 13.58 -14.93 -1.00
N ALA A 107 14.73 -15.32 -0.45
CA ALA A 107 14.87 -16.64 0.17
C ALA A 107 13.92 -16.79 1.37
N LEU A 108 13.81 -15.77 2.22
CA LEU A 108 12.88 -15.80 3.35
C LEU A 108 11.42 -15.97 2.90
N ARG A 109 10.97 -15.22 1.88
CA ARG A 109 9.60 -15.33 1.37
C ARG A 109 9.29 -16.72 0.82
N ARG A 110 10.23 -17.32 0.08
CA ARG A 110 10.09 -18.71 -0.39
C ARG A 110 10.00 -19.70 0.77
N ALA A 111 10.79 -19.52 1.81
CA ALA A 111 10.69 -20.36 3.01
C ALA A 111 9.38 -20.16 3.78
N ILE A 112 8.80 -18.95 3.76
CA ILE A 112 7.47 -18.70 4.33
C ILE A 112 6.38 -19.44 3.55
N GLU A 113 6.49 -19.49 2.22
CA GLU A 113 5.54 -20.20 1.34
C GLU A 113 5.54 -21.72 1.58
N THR A 114 6.62 -22.30 2.09
CA THR A 114 6.69 -23.73 2.41
C THR A 114 6.09 -24.08 3.77
N VAL A 115 5.78 -23.09 4.62
CA VAL A 115 5.19 -23.33 5.94
C VAL A 115 3.71 -23.70 5.79
N PRO A 116 3.29 -24.93 6.17
CA PRO A 116 1.88 -25.31 6.14
C PRO A 116 1.11 -24.63 7.29
N PRO A 117 -0.24 -24.57 7.25
CA PRO A 117 -1.06 -24.07 8.35
C PRO A 117 -0.62 -24.64 9.70
N LEU A 118 -0.57 -23.83 10.77
CA LEU A 118 0.01 -24.27 12.04
C LEU A 118 -0.79 -25.42 12.68
N SER A 119 -2.08 -25.53 12.36
CA SER A 119 -2.92 -26.66 12.76
C SER A 119 -2.52 -27.97 12.09
N VAL A 120 -1.96 -27.92 10.88
CA VAL A 120 -1.42 -29.07 10.14
C VAL A 120 -0.06 -29.43 10.71
N ILE A 121 0.87 -28.47 10.79
CA ILE A 121 2.22 -28.75 11.31
C ILE A 121 2.17 -29.30 12.74
N PHE A 122 1.25 -28.82 13.58
CA PHE A 122 1.07 -29.33 14.94
C PHE A 122 0.80 -30.84 15.00
N LYS A 123 0.05 -31.38 14.03
CA LYS A 123 -0.22 -32.82 13.93
C LYS A 123 1.03 -33.56 13.45
N GLU A 124 1.64 -33.07 12.38
CA GLU A 124 2.83 -33.64 11.73
C GLU A 124 4.05 -33.69 12.65
N LEU A 125 4.19 -32.77 13.61
CA LEU A 125 5.27 -32.79 14.63
C LEU A 125 5.26 -34.06 15.52
N SER A 126 4.28 -34.95 15.36
CA SER A 126 4.24 -36.26 16.03
C SER A 126 4.79 -37.40 15.17
N GLU A 127 4.95 -37.19 13.87
CA GLU A 127 5.32 -38.22 12.91
C GLU A 127 6.84 -38.44 12.86
N ALA A 128 7.25 -39.68 12.60
CA ALA A 128 8.64 -39.99 12.35
C ALA A 128 9.09 -39.38 11.02
N GLY A 129 10.29 -38.80 10.98
CA GLY A 129 10.83 -38.19 9.76
C GLY A 129 10.27 -36.79 9.43
N VAL A 130 9.62 -36.11 10.38
CA VAL A 130 9.02 -34.78 10.16
C VAL A 130 10.05 -33.71 9.77
N TYR A 131 11.29 -33.83 10.25
CA TYR A 131 12.33 -32.84 9.98
C TYR A 131 12.85 -32.93 8.55
N GLU A 132 12.87 -34.12 7.97
CA GLU A 132 13.24 -34.36 6.57
C GLU A 132 12.23 -33.71 5.62
N ASN A 133 10.95 -33.67 6.01
CA ASN A 133 9.88 -33.08 5.21
C ASN A 133 9.71 -31.57 5.45
N TYR A 134 9.94 -31.09 6.68
CA TYR A 134 9.63 -29.71 7.10
C TYR A 134 10.80 -28.96 7.75
N GLY A 135 12.04 -29.41 7.56
CA GLY A 135 13.21 -28.87 8.28
C GLY A 135 13.35 -27.34 8.20
N GLU A 136 13.26 -26.77 7.00
CA GLU A 136 13.34 -25.31 6.81
C GLU A 136 12.18 -24.57 7.51
N ALA A 137 10.96 -25.10 7.43
CA ALA A 137 9.80 -24.54 8.10
C ALA A 137 9.91 -24.64 9.64
N ILE A 138 10.40 -25.77 10.15
CA ILE A 138 10.64 -26.01 11.59
C ILE A 138 11.67 -25.02 12.12
N GLU A 139 12.79 -24.83 11.41
CA GLU A 139 13.84 -23.89 11.83
C GLU A 139 13.32 -22.44 11.86
N LEU A 140 12.57 -22.03 10.82
CA LEU A 140 12.00 -20.69 10.75
C LEU A 140 10.94 -20.47 11.83
N LEU A 141 10.02 -21.42 12.02
CA LEU A 141 9.00 -21.36 13.07
C LEU A 141 9.62 -21.36 14.47
N TYR A 142 10.63 -22.21 14.70
CA TYR A 142 11.36 -22.23 15.96
C TYR A 142 12.00 -20.87 16.23
N TRP A 143 12.61 -20.25 15.22
CA TRP A 143 13.19 -18.93 15.38
C TRP A 143 12.13 -17.86 15.72
N VAL A 144 11.07 -17.74 14.93
CA VAL A 144 10.03 -16.71 15.13
C VAL A 144 9.22 -16.93 16.43
N LEU A 145 8.82 -18.17 16.71
CA LEU A 145 7.90 -18.45 17.81
C LEU A 145 8.61 -18.66 19.14
N LEU A 146 9.80 -19.30 19.14
CA LEU A 146 10.49 -19.73 20.37
C LEU A 146 11.80 -18.98 20.65
N ARG A 147 12.62 -18.63 19.64
CA ARG A 147 13.84 -17.82 19.89
C ARG A 147 13.48 -16.36 20.17
N LEU A 148 12.52 -15.78 19.44
CA LEU A 148 11.99 -14.44 19.71
C LEU A 148 10.96 -14.45 20.84
N ARG A 149 11.28 -15.04 21.99
CA ARG A 149 10.31 -15.31 23.06
C ARG A 149 9.87 -14.07 23.84
N ASP A 150 10.70 -13.02 23.92
CA ASP A 150 10.41 -11.83 24.71
C ASP A 150 10.18 -10.60 23.80
N PRO A 151 9.05 -9.88 23.95
CA PRO A 151 7.85 -10.29 24.66
C PRO A 151 7.10 -11.42 23.95
N HIS A 152 6.31 -12.21 24.68
CA HIS A 152 5.44 -13.23 24.09
C HIS A 152 4.00 -12.75 24.00
N ILE A 153 3.29 -13.26 23.00
CA ILE A 153 1.87 -13.02 22.78
C ILE A 153 1.09 -14.17 23.40
N LYS A 154 0.00 -13.86 24.12
CA LYS A 154 -0.89 -14.83 24.76
C LYS A 154 -2.34 -14.47 24.49
N SER A 155 -3.18 -15.45 24.16
CA SER A 155 -4.61 -15.25 23.99
C SER A 155 -5.28 -14.85 25.31
N VAL A 156 -6.11 -13.80 25.28
CA VAL A 156 -7.00 -13.44 26.39
C VAL A 156 -8.30 -14.23 26.23
N GLN A 157 -8.83 -14.78 27.32
CA GLN A 157 -10.13 -15.47 27.29
C GLN A 157 -11.27 -14.44 27.19
N LYS A 158 -12.37 -14.80 26.52
CA LYS A 158 -13.44 -13.85 26.15
C LYS A 158 -14.07 -13.18 27.37
N GLU A 159 -14.12 -13.87 28.50
CA GLU A 159 -14.72 -13.40 29.75
C GLU A 159 -13.98 -12.18 30.32
N TYR A 160 -12.72 -11.97 29.92
CA TYR A 160 -11.90 -10.83 30.33
C TYR A 160 -11.87 -9.68 29.31
N TYR A 161 -12.57 -9.78 28.18
CA TYR A 161 -12.52 -8.74 27.14
C TYR A 161 -13.04 -7.40 27.65
N ASP A 162 -14.18 -7.42 28.33
CA ASP A 162 -14.75 -6.21 28.94
C ASP A 162 -13.80 -5.59 29.97
N TRP A 163 -13.08 -6.40 30.72
CA TRP A 163 -12.09 -5.90 31.68
C TRP A 163 -10.91 -5.21 30.99
N VAL A 164 -10.45 -5.74 29.86
CA VAL A 164 -9.40 -5.10 29.05
C VAL A 164 -9.90 -3.79 28.44
N LEU A 165 -11.10 -3.79 27.85
CA LEU A 165 -11.67 -2.61 27.19
C LEU A 165 -12.02 -1.50 28.19
N LYS A 166 -12.44 -1.85 29.42
CA LYS A 166 -12.71 -0.88 30.52
C LYS A 166 -11.47 -0.14 31.03
N LYS A 167 -10.25 -0.50 30.59
CA LYS A 167 -9.03 0.24 30.94
C LYS A 167 -8.99 1.64 30.35
N VAL A 168 -9.74 1.87 29.27
CA VAL A 168 -9.94 3.19 28.69
C VAL A 168 -11.46 3.46 28.71
N PRO A 169 -11.93 4.53 29.35
CA PRO A 169 -13.35 4.88 29.33
C PRO A 169 -13.82 5.05 27.87
N LEU A 170 -14.85 4.29 27.46
CA LEU A 170 -15.52 4.51 26.19
C LEU A 170 -16.52 5.65 26.36
N GLU A 171 -16.29 6.79 25.69
CA GLU A 171 -17.32 7.84 25.60
C GLU A 171 -18.27 7.59 24.43
N MET A 172 -17.76 6.96 23.36
CA MET A 172 -18.53 6.68 22.14
C MET A 172 -18.52 5.19 21.80
N PRO A 173 -19.64 4.63 21.28
CA PRO A 173 -19.66 3.26 20.77
C PRO A 173 -18.65 3.08 19.63
N ALA A 174 -17.90 1.98 19.66
CA ALA A 174 -16.99 1.57 18.59
C ALA A 174 -17.12 0.06 18.36
N ALA A 175 -16.74 -0.40 17.17
CA ALA A 175 -16.71 -1.83 16.88
C ALA A 175 -15.76 -2.55 17.86
N ALA A 176 -16.28 -3.54 18.58
CA ALA A 176 -15.49 -4.32 19.53
C ALA A 176 -14.58 -5.32 18.78
N PRO A 177 -13.34 -5.54 19.26
CA PRO A 177 -12.48 -6.59 18.71
C PRO A 177 -13.07 -7.97 18.99
N ASN A 178 -12.90 -8.91 18.07
CA ASN A 178 -13.36 -10.29 18.26
C ASN A 178 -12.26 -11.20 18.82
N LEU A 179 -11.01 -10.74 18.83
CA LEU A 179 -9.89 -11.39 19.47
C LEU A 179 -9.04 -10.37 20.24
N ILE A 180 -8.59 -10.73 21.43
CA ILE A 180 -7.65 -9.93 22.23
C ILE A 180 -6.46 -10.80 22.60
N PHE A 181 -5.26 -10.27 22.36
CA PHE A 181 -4.02 -10.87 22.80
C PHE A 181 -3.30 -9.96 23.78
N GLN A 182 -2.66 -10.53 24.79
CA GLN A 182 -1.82 -9.84 25.74
C GLN A 182 -0.35 -9.97 25.34
N VAL A 183 0.39 -8.86 25.45
CA VAL A 183 1.83 -8.80 25.26
C VAL A 183 2.49 -8.85 26.64
N GLU A 184 3.06 -10.00 26.99
CA GLU A 184 3.73 -10.21 28.28
C GLU A 184 5.25 -10.26 28.09
N SER A 185 5.95 -9.49 28.92
CA SER A 185 7.40 -9.56 29.03
C SER A 185 7.80 -10.61 30.06
N MET A 186 8.92 -11.29 29.83
CA MET A 186 9.49 -12.23 30.80
C MET A 186 9.89 -11.50 32.10
N LYS A 187 9.92 -12.23 33.23
CA LYS A 187 10.22 -11.65 34.55
C LYS A 187 11.57 -10.91 34.64
N GLN A 188 12.55 -11.32 33.82
CA GLN A 188 13.90 -10.75 33.72
C GLN A 188 14.09 -9.90 32.45
N SER A 189 12.99 -9.40 31.87
CA SER A 189 13.07 -8.58 30.66
C SER A 189 13.71 -7.23 30.99
N THR A 190 14.87 -6.96 30.41
CA THR A 190 15.60 -5.69 30.57
C THR A 190 14.76 -4.49 30.15
N MET A 191 13.93 -4.65 29.11
CA MET A 191 13.00 -3.63 28.65
C MET A 191 11.90 -3.34 29.67
N GLU A 192 11.38 -4.37 30.33
CA GLU A 192 10.35 -4.21 31.38
C GLU A 192 10.95 -3.57 32.65
N GLU A 193 12.16 -3.97 33.03
CA GLU A 193 12.89 -3.36 34.15
C GLU A 193 13.21 -1.89 33.88
N LYS A 194 13.70 -1.57 32.68
CA LYS A 194 13.91 -0.19 32.24
C LYS A 194 12.61 0.62 32.34
N TRP A 195 11.51 0.13 31.80
CA TRP A 195 10.23 0.84 31.86
C TRP A 195 9.74 1.04 33.31
N LYS A 196 9.85 0.02 34.17
CA LYS A 196 9.53 0.13 35.60
C LYS A 196 10.40 1.16 36.32
N SER A 197 11.69 1.24 35.97
CA SER A 197 12.62 2.21 36.54
C SER A 197 12.32 3.66 36.12
N ILE A 198 11.73 3.86 34.93
CA ILE A 198 11.27 5.16 34.45
C ILE A 198 9.96 5.54 35.15
N ARG A 199 9.02 4.59 35.23
CA ARG A 199 7.72 4.80 35.90
C ARG A 199 7.89 5.23 37.36
N LYS A 200 8.76 4.56 38.13
CA LYS A 200 8.90 4.77 39.59
C LYS A 200 7.51 4.82 40.26
N ASP A 201 7.19 5.93 40.92
CA ASP A 201 5.93 6.19 41.63
C ASP A 201 4.89 6.93 40.77
N GLN A 202 5.15 7.16 39.48
CA GLN A 202 4.21 7.84 38.58
C GLN A 202 2.99 6.96 38.27
N THR A 203 1.83 7.60 38.14
CA THR A 203 0.60 6.95 37.73
C THR A 203 0.63 6.60 36.24
N THR A 204 -0.17 5.60 35.84
CA THR A 204 -0.28 5.17 34.43
C THR A 204 -1.71 5.24 33.96
N PHE A 205 -1.90 5.36 32.66
CA PHE A 205 -3.20 5.34 32.00
C PHE A 205 -3.08 4.61 30.65
N TYR A 206 -4.20 4.33 30.00
CA TYR A 206 -4.24 3.57 28.76
C TYR A 206 -4.72 4.41 27.57
N ALA A 207 -4.19 4.12 26.39
CA ALA A 207 -4.62 4.72 25.13
C ALA A 207 -4.42 3.75 23.95
N TYR A 208 -5.17 3.98 22.88
CA TYR A 208 -5.16 3.17 21.66
C TYR A 208 -4.19 3.74 20.62
N HIS A 209 -3.52 2.85 19.88
CA HIS A 209 -2.69 3.20 18.73
C HIS A 209 -3.07 2.31 17.54
N GLY A 210 -3.57 2.94 16.47
CA GLY A 210 -3.86 2.29 15.20
C GLY A 210 -2.71 2.44 14.21
N THR A 211 -2.36 1.36 13.51
CA THR A 211 -1.38 1.37 12.42
C THR A 211 -1.59 0.17 11.50
N ARG A 212 -0.85 0.10 10.39
CA ARG A 212 -0.93 -1.00 9.43
C ARG A 212 -0.40 -2.32 10.03
N LEU A 213 -1.02 -3.45 9.67
CA LEU A 213 -0.72 -4.78 10.23
C LEU A 213 0.77 -5.15 10.19
N GLU A 214 1.46 -4.86 9.08
CA GLU A 214 2.87 -5.19 8.90
C GLU A 214 3.81 -4.51 9.91
N ASN A 215 3.39 -3.43 10.57
CA ASN A 215 4.20 -2.75 11.57
C ASN A 215 4.25 -3.52 12.90
N PHE A 216 3.27 -4.38 13.16
CA PHE A 216 3.09 -4.98 14.48
C PHE A 216 4.16 -6.00 14.85
N HIS A 217 4.83 -6.66 13.90
CA HIS A 217 5.99 -7.50 14.20
C HIS A 217 7.09 -6.70 14.90
N SER A 218 7.51 -5.57 14.30
CA SER A 218 8.49 -4.70 14.93
C SER A 218 7.96 -4.02 16.20
N ILE A 219 6.66 -3.69 16.28
CA ILE A 219 6.09 -3.04 17.47
C ILE A 219 6.11 -3.97 18.67
N VAL A 220 5.79 -5.25 18.47
CA VAL A 220 5.84 -6.25 19.54
C VAL A 220 7.26 -6.35 20.10
N HIS A 221 8.29 -6.36 19.25
CA HIS A 221 9.66 -6.57 19.68
C HIS A 221 10.41 -5.30 20.13
N TYR A 222 10.15 -4.15 19.53
CA TYR A 222 10.91 -2.90 19.75
C TYR A 222 10.03 -1.73 20.23
N GLY A 223 8.74 -1.97 20.49
CA GLY A 223 7.79 -0.93 20.85
C GLY A 223 7.52 0.05 19.71
N LEU A 224 7.02 1.23 20.06
CA LEU A 224 6.52 2.21 19.10
C LEU A 224 7.58 3.20 18.58
N GLN A 225 8.87 3.00 18.89
CA GLN A 225 9.94 3.91 18.51
C GLN A 225 10.01 4.15 16.99
N GLN A 226 9.82 3.10 16.19
CA GLN A 226 9.84 3.19 14.73
C GLN A 226 8.56 3.82 14.14
N ASN A 227 7.52 4.00 14.95
CA ASN A 227 6.25 4.63 14.60
C ASN A 227 6.17 6.08 15.10
N MET A 228 7.30 6.68 15.50
CA MET A 228 7.36 8.11 15.79
C MET A 228 7.15 8.92 14.51
N CYS A 229 6.07 9.70 14.49
CA CYS A 229 5.78 10.60 13.40
C CYS A 229 6.76 11.78 13.43
N LYS A 230 7.58 11.91 12.39
CA LYS A 230 8.59 12.98 12.27
C LYS A 230 8.02 14.27 11.67
N ARG A 231 6.80 14.23 11.11
CA ARG A 231 6.09 15.36 10.51
C ARG A 231 4.58 15.14 10.66
N SER A 232 3.96 15.85 11.58
CA SER A 232 2.52 15.86 11.78
C SER A 232 2.08 17.28 12.09
N GLU A 233 0.81 17.58 11.83
CA GLU A 233 0.20 18.87 12.08
C GLU A 233 0.38 19.33 13.53
N PHE A 234 0.26 18.41 14.50
CA PHE A 234 0.33 18.71 15.93
C PHE A 234 1.70 18.48 16.57
N GLY A 235 2.76 18.36 15.75
CA GLY A 235 4.14 18.18 16.21
C GLY A 235 4.63 16.74 16.15
N LYS A 236 5.91 16.53 16.45
CA LYS A 236 6.55 15.21 16.36
C LYS A 236 6.22 14.31 17.55
N GLY A 237 5.94 13.03 17.29
CA GLY A 237 5.73 12.04 18.35
C GLY A 237 4.95 10.80 17.93
N ILE A 238 4.68 9.94 18.89
CA ILE A 238 3.78 8.79 18.75
C ILE A 238 2.37 9.28 19.05
N TYR A 239 1.45 9.04 18.11
CA TYR A 239 0.05 9.44 18.25
C TYR A 239 -0.75 8.29 18.82
N LEU A 240 -1.48 8.58 19.90
CA LEU A 240 -2.43 7.67 20.53
C LEU A 240 -3.75 8.40 20.77
N SER A 241 -4.81 7.65 21.05
CA SER A 241 -6.14 8.19 21.30
C SER A 241 -6.76 7.58 22.55
N SER A 242 -7.51 8.37 23.31
CA SER A 242 -8.41 7.87 24.36
C SER A 242 -9.64 7.16 23.79
N GLU A 243 -9.89 7.25 22.47
CA GLU A 243 -11.02 6.61 21.80
C GLU A 243 -10.59 5.52 20.82
N LEU A 244 -11.24 4.37 20.93
CA LEU A 244 -11.06 3.26 20.01
C LEU A 244 -11.56 3.63 18.60
N GLY A 245 -12.71 4.30 18.50
CA GLY A 245 -13.30 4.76 17.24
C GLY A 245 -12.40 5.71 16.44
N VAL A 246 -11.56 6.50 17.13
CA VAL A 246 -10.58 7.39 16.50
C VAL A 246 -9.38 6.62 15.97
N SER A 247 -9.00 5.51 16.62
CA SER A 247 -7.83 4.69 16.22
C SER A 247 -8.14 3.71 15.09
N LEU A 248 -9.41 3.27 14.98
CA LEU A 248 -9.87 2.27 14.01
C LEU A 248 -9.55 2.65 12.55
N PRO A 249 -9.81 3.87 12.07
CA PRO A 249 -9.43 4.30 10.73
C PRO A 249 -7.92 4.20 10.45
N TYR A 250 -7.05 4.25 11.46
CA TYR A 250 -5.60 4.13 11.26
C TYR A 250 -5.13 2.67 11.22
N SER A 251 -6.02 1.71 11.43
CA SER A 251 -5.76 0.27 11.40
C SER A 251 -6.56 -0.40 10.28
N PRO A 252 -6.20 -0.18 9.00
CA PRO A 252 -6.87 -0.85 7.90
C PRO A 252 -6.66 -2.36 7.97
N VAL A 253 -7.56 -3.12 7.34
CA VAL A 253 -7.42 -4.56 7.17
C VAL A 253 -6.14 -4.84 6.38
N GLY A 254 -5.25 -5.62 6.99
CA GLY A 254 -4.02 -6.11 6.37
C GLY A 254 -4.12 -7.58 6.01
N TYR A 255 -3.28 -8.00 5.08
CA TYR A 255 -3.12 -9.40 4.72
C TYR A 255 -2.03 -10.03 5.58
N GLY A 256 -2.45 -10.90 6.52
CA GLY A 256 -1.55 -11.70 7.34
C GLY A 256 -1.04 -12.91 6.57
N TRP A 257 -1.15 -14.09 7.17
CA TRP A 257 -0.76 -15.34 6.56
C TRP A 257 -1.97 -16.09 5.99
N GLY A 258 -1.89 -16.59 4.76
CA GLY A 258 -3.00 -17.32 4.11
C GLY A 258 -3.41 -18.61 4.82
N GLY A 259 -2.48 -19.25 5.54
CA GLY A 259 -2.73 -20.45 6.35
C GLY A 259 -3.24 -20.17 7.77
N SER A 260 -3.50 -18.90 8.10
CA SER A 260 -3.92 -18.46 9.43
C SER A 260 -5.25 -19.07 9.86
N VAL A 261 -5.30 -19.61 11.08
CA VAL A 261 -6.57 -20.05 11.70
C VAL A 261 -7.47 -18.89 12.12
N LEU A 262 -6.93 -17.66 12.12
CA LEU A 262 -7.67 -16.43 12.37
C LEU A 262 -8.25 -15.82 11.09
N GLY A 263 -7.94 -16.40 9.92
CA GLY A 263 -8.24 -15.79 8.63
C GLY A 263 -7.07 -14.97 8.08
N SER A 264 -7.07 -14.78 6.76
CA SER A 264 -5.99 -14.08 6.04
C SER A 264 -6.10 -12.56 6.13
N GLU A 265 -7.28 -12.04 6.44
CA GLU A 265 -7.59 -10.62 6.57
C GLU A 265 -7.71 -10.24 8.05
N ILE A 266 -6.78 -9.41 8.52
CA ILE A 266 -6.62 -9.06 9.93
C ILE A 266 -6.40 -7.55 10.07
N SER A 267 -7.16 -6.89 10.95
CA SER A 267 -6.85 -5.54 11.45
C SER A 267 -6.44 -5.62 12.93
N CYS A 268 -5.50 -4.77 13.35
CA CYS A 268 -4.92 -4.82 14.69
C CYS A 268 -4.68 -3.43 15.28
N ILE A 269 -5.12 -3.21 16.51
CA ILE A 269 -4.88 -1.99 17.29
C ILE A 269 -4.07 -2.34 18.53
N ALA A 270 -3.04 -1.55 18.84
CA ALA A 270 -2.34 -1.65 20.11
C ALA A 270 -3.10 -0.89 21.21
N LEU A 271 -3.34 -1.55 22.34
CA LEU A 271 -3.71 -0.91 23.59
C LEU A 271 -2.45 -0.75 24.44
N CYS A 272 -2.07 0.50 24.65
CA CYS A 272 -0.82 0.89 25.29
C CYS A 272 -1.07 1.39 26.71
N GLU A 273 -0.15 1.07 27.62
CA GLU A 273 -0.01 1.70 28.93
C GLU A 273 1.02 2.83 28.84
N LEU A 274 0.65 4.02 29.32
CA LEU A 274 1.43 5.24 29.25
C LEU A 274 1.75 5.72 30.67
N ILE A 275 2.98 6.17 30.88
CA ILE A 275 3.41 6.79 32.13
C ILE A 275 2.95 8.25 32.14
N ASN A 276 2.30 8.70 33.21
CA ASN A 276 1.93 10.09 33.33
C ASN A 276 3.18 10.99 33.49
N HIS A 277 3.59 11.62 32.38
CA HIS A 277 4.85 12.34 32.26
C HIS A 277 4.69 13.61 31.40
N PRO A 278 5.44 14.71 31.67
CA PRO A 278 5.37 15.96 30.90
C PRO A 278 5.60 15.82 29.38
N ASP A 279 6.37 14.82 28.97
CA ASP A 279 6.66 14.49 27.56
C ASP A 279 5.47 13.86 26.79
N ILE A 280 4.35 13.60 27.48
CA ILE A 280 3.09 13.13 26.88
C ILE A 280 2.10 14.29 26.82
N LYS A 281 1.98 14.89 25.64
CA LYS A 281 1.05 15.99 25.40
C LYS A 281 -0.37 15.46 25.21
N ARG A 282 -1.35 16.14 25.79
CA ARG A 282 -2.76 15.73 25.84
C ARG A 282 -3.64 16.86 25.31
N GLY A 283 -4.48 16.54 24.33
CA GLY A 283 -5.36 17.54 23.72
C GLY A 283 -6.49 18.04 24.63
N ASP A 284 -6.85 17.28 25.67
CA ASP A 284 -7.84 17.66 26.67
C ASP A 284 -7.30 18.56 27.79
N SER A 285 -5.98 18.80 27.83
CA SER A 285 -5.38 19.64 28.85
C SER A 285 -5.70 21.12 28.65
N SER A 286 -6.06 21.82 29.72
CA SER A 286 -6.21 23.28 29.72
C SER A 286 -4.86 24.02 29.72
N ASP A 287 -3.78 23.34 30.13
CA ASP A 287 -2.42 23.87 30.10
C ASP A 287 -1.87 23.86 28.67
N VAL A 288 -1.53 25.05 28.17
CA VAL A 288 -0.98 25.23 26.83
C VAL A 288 0.31 24.43 26.65
N MET A 289 1.17 24.38 27.67
CA MET A 289 2.45 23.64 27.60
C MET A 289 2.25 22.12 27.52
N GLN A 290 1.09 21.63 27.94
CA GLN A 290 0.74 20.21 27.89
C GLN A 290 -0.19 19.86 26.72
N ASN A 291 -0.73 20.85 26.02
CA ASN A 291 -1.63 20.69 24.87
C ASN A 291 -0.95 21.06 23.52
N THR A 292 0.20 21.73 23.56
CA THR A 292 0.95 22.11 22.35
C THR A 292 2.37 21.54 22.34
N LEU A 293 2.92 21.38 21.14
CA LEU A 293 4.33 21.11 20.90
C LEU A 293 4.96 22.32 20.20
N ASP A 294 6.23 22.59 20.50
CA ASP A 294 6.97 23.71 19.92
C ASP A 294 7.07 23.62 18.40
N ASP A 295 7.03 22.41 17.84
CA ASP A 295 7.05 22.16 16.40
C ASP A 295 5.65 21.88 15.81
N SER A 296 4.59 22.18 16.55
CA SER A 296 3.20 22.09 16.07
C SER A 296 2.90 23.21 15.08
N MET A 297 2.39 22.84 13.91
CA MET A 297 1.92 23.77 12.88
C MET A 297 0.41 24.04 12.98
N GLY A 298 -0.36 23.08 13.50
CA GLY A 298 -1.81 23.19 13.72
C GLY A 298 -2.20 23.73 15.10
N GLY A 299 -1.22 24.11 15.92
CA GLY A 299 -1.45 24.64 17.26
C GLY A 299 -1.79 23.54 18.25
N ARG A 300 -2.97 23.62 18.87
CA ARG A 300 -3.40 22.73 19.97
C ARG A 300 -3.68 21.31 19.46
N ILE A 301 -3.25 20.31 20.22
CA ILE A 301 -3.57 18.91 19.97
C ILE A 301 -5.09 18.73 20.15
N PRO A 302 -5.80 18.04 19.24
CA PRO A 302 -7.24 17.87 19.37
C PRO A 302 -7.61 17.04 20.60
N ASN A 303 -8.79 17.33 21.17
CA ASN A 303 -9.36 16.51 22.25
C ASN A 303 -9.33 15.03 21.88
N LYS A 304 -9.09 14.16 22.88
CA LYS A 304 -8.96 12.70 22.76
C LYS A 304 -7.62 12.21 22.19
N TYR A 305 -6.74 13.08 21.72
CA TYR A 305 -5.40 12.69 21.25
C TYR A 305 -4.32 12.86 22.33
N TYR A 306 -3.37 11.94 22.29
CA TYR A 306 -2.11 12.01 23.02
C TYR A 306 -0.94 11.99 22.03
N VAL A 307 0.03 12.87 22.24
CA VAL A 307 1.29 12.89 21.47
C VAL A 307 2.43 12.61 22.42
N VAL A 308 3.08 11.46 22.25
CA VAL A 308 4.20 11.03 23.10
C VAL A 308 5.52 11.30 22.37
N THR A 309 6.33 12.20 22.93
CA THR A 309 7.62 12.58 22.33
C THR A 309 8.76 11.64 22.70
N ASN A 310 8.61 10.86 23.77
CA ASN A 310 9.58 9.87 24.22
C ASN A 310 8.97 8.45 24.23
N SER A 311 9.44 7.60 23.32
CA SER A 311 8.92 6.23 23.16
C SER A 311 9.10 5.33 24.38
N ASP A 312 10.07 5.63 25.26
CA ASP A 312 10.29 4.84 26.48
C ASP A 312 9.14 4.96 27.49
N LEU A 313 8.23 5.93 27.31
CA LEU A 313 7.07 6.16 28.18
C LEU A 313 5.84 5.31 27.80
N VAL A 314 5.90 4.58 26.68
CA VAL A 314 4.78 3.82 26.13
C VAL A 314 5.11 2.34 26.13
N LYS A 315 4.22 1.52 26.68
CA LYS A 315 4.33 0.07 26.65
C LYS A 315 3.09 -0.53 25.99
N VAL A 316 3.28 -1.37 24.98
CA VAL A 316 2.17 -2.15 24.40
C VAL A 316 1.81 -3.28 25.36
N ARG A 317 0.54 -3.34 25.80
CA ARG A 317 0.05 -4.35 26.74
C ARG A 317 -0.91 -5.33 26.10
N TYR A 318 -1.75 -4.86 25.17
CA TYR A 318 -2.69 -5.72 24.45
C TYR A 318 -2.73 -5.38 22.97
N LEU A 319 -3.09 -6.38 22.17
CA LEU A 319 -3.36 -6.29 20.74
C LEU A 319 -4.82 -6.65 20.53
N LEU A 320 -5.60 -5.68 20.08
CA LEU A 320 -7.02 -5.81 19.78
C LEU A 320 -7.14 -6.16 18.30
N VAL A 321 -7.70 -7.33 18.01
CA VAL A 321 -7.68 -7.92 16.67
C VAL A 321 -9.11 -8.06 16.15
N TYR A 322 -9.26 -7.66 14.90
CA TYR A 322 -10.47 -7.75 14.11
C TYR A 322 -10.20 -8.69 12.95
N ALA A 323 -10.70 -9.91 13.06
CA ALA A 323 -10.54 -10.98 12.10
C ALA A 323 -11.91 -11.42 11.56
N GLN A 324 -11.99 -11.97 10.36
CA GLN A 324 -13.25 -12.52 9.87
C GLN A 324 -13.48 -13.92 10.47
N ASP A 325 -14.65 -14.19 11.03
CA ASP A 325 -14.93 -15.48 11.67
C ASP A 325 -15.02 -16.61 10.62
N VAL A 326 -14.13 -17.59 10.74
CA VAL A 326 -14.04 -18.74 9.82
C VAL A 326 -15.16 -19.76 10.09
N GLN A 327 -15.72 -19.80 11.31
CA GLN A 327 -16.71 -20.82 11.71
C GLN A 327 -18.11 -20.57 11.16
N THR A 328 -18.48 -19.32 10.87
CA THR A 328 -19.76 -18.98 10.23
C THR A 328 -19.89 -19.51 8.80
N ILE A 329 -18.79 -19.94 8.19
CA ILE A 329 -18.78 -20.55 6.85
C ILE A 329 -19.10 -22.06 6.91
N SER A 330 -18.84 -22.72 8.05
CA SER A 330 -18.99 -24.19 8.17
C SER A 330 -20.43 -24.65 8.45
N ALA A 331 -21.34 -23.76 8.85
CA ALA A 331 -22.75 -24.11 9.06
C ALA A 331 -23.56 -24.18 7.74
N ASN A 332 -23.01 -23.70 6.63
CA ASN A 332 -23.66 -23.66 5.32
C ASN A 332 -22.67 -24.07 4.22
N THR A 333 -22.22 -25.33 4.22
CA THR A 333 -21.85 -26.11 3.00
C THR A 333 -21.18 -27.43 3.40
N ASN A 334 -21.91 -28.53 3.31
CA ASN A 334 -21.33 -29.86 3.18
C ASN A 334 -20.81 -30.04 1.74
N ASN A 335 -19.64 -30.69 1.61
CA ASN A 335 -18.94 -31.13 0.39
C ASN A 335 -18.29 -30.06 -0.51
N SER A 336 -17.00 -29.78 -0.27
CA SER A 336 -15.91 -29.85 -1.28
C SER A 336 -14.61 -29.21 -0.75
N GLY A 337 -13.69 -30.04 -0.24
CA GLY A 337 -12.40 -29.61 0.35
C GLY A 337 -11.41 -28.90 -0.61
N LEU A 338 -11.75 -28.79 -1.90
CA LEU A 338 -10.97 -28.05 -2.91
C LEU A 338 -11.41 -26.58 -3.02
N LEU A 339 -12.70 -26.28 -2.78
CA LEU A 339 -13.23 -24.91 -2.84
C LEU A 339 -12.78 -24.06 -1.63
N THR A 340 -12.49 -24.71 -0.50
CA THR A 340 -12.00 -24.06 0.73
C THR A 340 -10.56 -23.54 0.57
N TRP A 341 -9.73 -24.24 -0.22
CA TRP A 341 -8.40 -23.76 -0.62
C TRP A 341 -8.49 -22.56 -1.58
N PHE A 342 -9.41 -22.59 -2.56
CA PHE A 342 -9.67 -21.44 -3.45
C PHE A 342 -10.24 -20.22 -2.71
N LYS A 343 -11.00 -20.41 -1.61
CA LYS A 343 -11.48 -19.32 -0.75
C LYS A 343 -10.39 -18.73 0.18
N GLN A 344 -9.33 -19.46 0.48
CA GLN A 344 -8.16 -18.95 1.23
C GLN A 344 -7.20 -18.09 0.39
N HIS A 345 -7.40 -18.02 -0.93
CA HIS A 345 -6.71 -17.12 -1.85
C HIS A 345 -7.63 -16.02 -2.41
N LYS A 346 -8.46 -15.40 -1.56
CA LYS A 346 -9.33 -14.26 -1.92
C LYS A 346 -8.52 -12.96 -2.10
N LEU A 347 -7.87 -12.85 -3.25
CA LEU A 347 -7.66 -11.57 -3.94
C LEU A 347 -8.65 -11.50 -5.12
N LEU A 348 -9.96 -11.70 -4.88
CA LEU A 348 -11.01 -11.74 -5.92
C LEU A 348 -12.41 -11.59 -5.28
N THR A 349 -12.78 -10.43 -4.72
CA THR A 349 -14.20 -9.99 -4.64
C THR A 349 -14.32 -8.48 -4.33
N PHE A 350 -14.05 -7.63 -5.33
CA PHE A 350 -14.90 -6.47 -5.57
C PHE A 350 -15.31 -6.57 -7.04
N ILE A 351 -16.61 -6.42 -7.29
CA ILE A 351 -17.34 -6.73 -8.54
C ILE A 351 -17.82 -8.19 -8.61
N ALA A 352 -18.95 -8.45 -7.94
CA ALA A 352 -19.97 -9.40 -8.38
C ALA A 352 -21.25 -9.15 -7.56
N VAL A 353 -22.02 -8.14 -7.96
CA VAL A 353 -23.49 -8.28 -7.92
C VAL A 353 -23.83 -8.99 -9.23
N ASN A 354 -24.66 -10.01 -9.12
CA ASN A 354 -25.19 -10.89 -10.17
C ASN A 354 -24.25 -11.99 -10.69
N GLN A 355 -24.51 -13.21 -10.24
CA GLN A 355 -24.46 -14.41 -11.07
C GLN A 355 -25.27 -15.54 -10.42
N GLU A 356 -26.45 -15.82 -10.97
CA GLU A 356 -26.97 -17.17 -11.09
C GLU A 356 -26.75 -17.66 -12.53
N ASN A 357 -26.59 -18.97 -12.66
CA ASN A 357 -26.42 -19.77 -13.88
C ASN A 357 -25.00 -19.84 -14.49
N VAL A 358 -24.34 -20.99 -14.30
CA VAL A 358 -24.22 -22.07 -15.31
C VAL A 358 -23.38 -23.21 -14.69
N LYS A 359 -23.91 -24.44 -14.78
CA LYS A 359 -23.26 -25.69 -14.35
C LYS A 359 -22.49 -26.33 -15.50
N ASN A 360 -21.43 -27.06 -15.12
CA ASN A 360 -20.75 -28.16 -15.82
C ASN A 360 -19.80 -27.80 -16.99
N ILE A 361 -18.48 -28.00 -16.77
CA ILE A 361 -17.52 -28.62 -17.70
C ILE A 361 -16.33 -29.15 -16.86
N LYS A 362 -15.86 -30.37 -17.16
CA LYS A 362 -14.72 -31.06 -16.51
C LYS A 362 -13.38 -30.63 -17.14
N PRO A 363 -12.25 -30.55 -16.39
CA PRO A 363 -10.93 -30.33 -16.99
C PRO A 363 -10.13 -31.65 -17.13
N SER A 364 -9.46 -31.81 -18.26
CA SER A 364 -8.36 -32.77 -18.45
C SER A 364 -7.05 -32.01 -18.58
N VAL A 365 -6.11 -32.31 -17.69
CA VAL A 365 -4.75 -31.76 -17.61
C VAL A 365 -3.79 -32.64 -18.42
N THR A 366 -2.83 -32.04 -19.12
CA THR A 366 -1.52 -32.68 -19.34
C THR A 366 -0.42 -31.61 -19.38
N ILE A 367 0.53 -31.70 -18.44
CA ILE A 367 1.73 -30.86 -18.33
C ILE A 367 2.92 -31.68 -18.82
N LEU A 368 3.81 -31.08 -19.61
CA LEU A 368 5.18 -31.58 -19.82
C LEU A 368 6.20 -30.45 -19.61
N PRO A 369 7.36 -30.71 -18.97
CA PRO A 369 8.29 -29.68 -18.51
C PRO A 369 9.43 -29.40 -19.50
N GLY A 370 9.67 -28.13 -19.82
CA GLY A 370 10.80 -27.69 -20.66
C GLY A 370 11.76 -26.77 -19.91
N LYS A 371 12.92 -27.29 -19.50
CA LYS A 371 14.08 -26.54 -18.98
C LYS A 371 14.69 -25.67 -20.08
N THR A 372 14.87 -24.36 -19.85
CA THR A 372 15.93 -23.58 -20.53
C THR A 372 16.48 -22.45 -19.65
N LYS A 373 17.81 -22.30 -19.76
CA LYS A 373 18.70 -21.42 -18.98
C LYS A 373 18.51 -19.95 -19.37
N ARG A 374 18.49 -19.05 -18.38
CA ARG A 374 18.52 -17.59 -18.57
C ARG A 374 19.96 -17.11 -18.87
N PRO A 375 20.20 -16.32 -19.93
CA PRO A 375 21.39 -15.51 -20.05
C PRO A 375 21.23 -14.21 -19.25
N VAL A 376 22.29 -13.87 -18.50
CA VAL A 376 22.52 -12.61 -17.80
C VAL A 376 23.30 -11.68 -18.74
N LEU A 377 22.92 -10.40 -18.80
CA LEU A 377 23.76 -9.20 -19.01
C LEU A 377 22.81 -7.99 -18.95
N ARG A 378 22.86 -7.14 -17.91
CA ARG A 378 23.76 -5.98 -17.75
C ARG A 378 23.78 -5.06 -18.98
N GLU A 379 23.18 -3.88 -18.83
CA GLU A 379 23.80 -2.56 -19.09
C GLU A 379 22.74 -1.46 -18.90
N ILE A 380 22.90 -0.65 -17.84
CA ILE A 380 22.78 0.82 -17.75
C ILE A 380 23.11 1.11 -16.28
N SER A 381 24.38 1.39 -16.01
CA SER A 381 24.80 1.98 -14.74
C SER A 381 25.82 3.06 -15.07
N ASN A 382 25.49 4.30 -14.71
CA ASN A 382 26.43 5.41 -14.75
C ASN A 382 27.39 5.24 -13.57
N LYS A 383 28.65 4.96 -13.87
CA LYS A 383 29.75 4.93 -12.91
C LYS A 383 30.00 6.31 -12.29
N VAL A 384 30.13 6.35 -10.97
CA VAL A 384 30.98 7.31 -10.25
C VAL A 384 31.99 6.50 -9.44
N ASN A 385 33.27 6.82 -9.63
CA ASN A 385 34.42 6.18 -9.01
C ASN A 385 34.53 6.51 -7.52
N THR A 386 34.74 5.50 -6.68
CA THR A 386 35.58 5.61 -5.48
C THR A 386 36.51 4.40 -5.41
N LEU A 387 37.78 4.62 -5.73
CA LEU A 387 38.89 3.69 -5.57
C LEU A 387 39.37 3.66 -4.10
N ARG A 388 39.48 2.46 -3.52
CA ARG A 388 40.40 2.00 -2.44
C ARG A 388 40.07 0.52 -2.23
N GLY A 389 40.94 -0.47 -2.36
CA GLY A 389 42.33 -0.58 -2.75
C GLY A 389 42.72 -2.07 -2.73
N ILE A 390 43.84 -2.39 -3.39
CA ILE A 390 44.67 -3.61 -3.28
C ILE A 390 44.12 -4.89 -3.95
N GLU A 391 44.56 -5.11 -5.19
CA GLU A 391 44.89 -6.45 -5.69
C GLU A 391 46.36 -6.45 -6.15
N PRO A 392 47.13 -7.53 -5.92
CA PRO A 392 48.45 -7.68 -6.48
C PRO A 392 48.40 -8.15 -7.94
N VAL A 393 49.37 -7.61 -8.67
CA VAL A 393 49.70 -7.78 -10.08
C VAL A 393 50.06 -9.24 -10.41
N ASP A 394 49.66 -9.72 -11.58
CA ASP A 394 50.57 -10.54 -12.38
C ASP A 394 50.53 -10.17 -13.88
N ARG A 395 51.72 -10.13 -14.47
CA ARG A 395 52.06 -9.70 -15.81
C ARG A 395 52.22 -10.91 -16.71
N THR A 396 51.70 -10.82 -17.93
CA THR A 396 52.16 -11.43 -19.19
C THR A 396 50.94 -11.39 -20.13
N SER A 397 50.97 -11.09 -21.42
CA SER A 397 51.99 -10.84 -22.45
C SER A 397 51.17 -10.39 -23.68
N LEU A 398 51.35 -9.17 -24.18
CA LEU A 398 52.09 -8.84 -25.42
C LEU A 398 51.45 -9.33 -26.75
N LEU A 399 51.51 -8.41 -27.74
CA LEU A 399 51.32 -8.57 -29.20
C LEU A 399 49.86 -8.34 -29.67
N GLN A 400 49.49 -7.44 -30.60
CA GLN A 400 50.14 -6.64 -31.66
C GLN A 400 49.20 -5.44 -32.01
N LYS A 401 49.71 -4.20 -32.18
CA LYS A 401 49.85 -3.40 -33.44
C LYS A 401 48.54 -3.28 -34.27
N ASP A 402 48.02 -2.09 -34.61
CA ASP A 402 48.62 -0.95 -35.34
C ASP A 402 47.99 0.42 -34.91
N LYS A 403 48.74 1.53 -34.68
CA LYS A 403 49.22 2.59 -35.62
C LYS A 403 48.13 3.12 -36.57
N LYS A 404 47.87 4.42 -36.81
CA LYS A 404 48.30 5.81 -36.49
C LYS A 404 47.11 6.69 -36.99
N ALA A 405 46.81 7.94 -36.61
CA ALA A 405 47.58 9.20 -36.49
C ALA A 405 46.67 10.22 -35.75
N THR A 406 47.05 10.87 -34.65
CA THR A 406 47.83 12.12 -34.47
C THR A 406 47.37 13.35 -35.26
N VAL A 407 46.87 14.37 -34.54
CA VAL A 407 47.23 15.82 -34.48
C VAL A 407 46.31 16.43 -33.38
N ALA A 408 46.64 17.38 -32.51
CA ALA A 408 47.83 17.82 -31.78
C ALA A 408 47.28 18.69 -30.63
N VAL A 409 47.95 18.63 -29.47
CA VAL A 409 47.62 19.31 -28.22
C VAL A 409 48.26 20.70 -28.18
N GLN A 410 47.58 21.71 -27.63
CA GLN A 410 48.26 22.73 -26.81
C GLN A 410 47.49 23.06 -25.53
N LYS A 411 48.27 23.03 -24.44
CA LYS A 411 47.95 23.23 -23.04
C LYS A 411 47.77 24.72 -22.69
N ARG A 412 47.03 25.00 -21.62
CA ARG A 412 47.44 25.94 -20.55
C ARG A 412 46.66 25.65 -19.25
N GLN A 413 47.40 25.47 -18.16
CA GLN A 413 46.92 25.47 -16.77
C GLN A 413 46.95 26.93 -16.20
N PRO A 414 46.87 27.19 -14.89
CA PRO A 414 45.65 27.54 -14.15
C PRO A 414 45.75 28.93 -13.46
N ILE A 415 44.63 29.56 -13.11
CA ILE A 415 44.63 30.72 -12.19
C ILE A 415 43.46 30.58 -11.19
N LYS A 416 43.77 30.54 -9.89
CA LYS A 416 42.91 30.92 -8.75
C LYS A 416 43.42 32.28 -8.20
N PRO A 417 42.78 32.90 -7.19
CA PRO A 417 41.48 33.56 -7.20
C PRO A 417 41.64 35.06 -6.83
N LYS A 418 40.61 35.90 -7.03
CA LYS A 418 40.54 37.21 -6.38
C LYS A 418 39.11 37.48 -5.87
N GLU A 419 39.02 37.67 -4.56
CA GLU A 419 37.89 38.27 -3.86
C GLU A 419 37.72 39.74 -4.22
N LYS A 420 36.48 40.23 -4.26
CA LYS A 420 36.14 41.60 -3.90
C LYS A 420 34.70 41.67 -3.39
N ILE A 421 34.60 42.14 -2.15
CA ILE A 421 33.40 42.51 -1.39
C ILE A 421 32.82 43.79 -2.00
N THR A 422 31.49 43.88 -2.10
CA THR A 422 30.79 45.17 -2.11
C THR A 422 29.42 45.04 -1.47
N GLU A 423 29.18 45.95 -0.52
CA GLU A 423 28.08 46.04 0.41
C GLU A 423 26.76 46.48 -0.25
N LYS A 424 25.64 46.08 0.37
CA LYS A 424 24.29 46.62 0.09
C LYS A 424 23.99 47.80 1.03
N PRO A 425 23.20 48.79 0.58
CA PRO A 425 22.37 49.60 1.48
C PRO A 425 20.85 49.39 1.26
N PRO A 426 20.01 49.85 2.21
CA PRO A 426 18.70 49.26 2.54
C PRO A 426 17.48 50.14 2.20
N VAL A 427 16.29 49.57 2.03
CA VAL A 427 14.99 50.28 2.04
C VAL A 427 13.90 49.32 2.56
N GLN A 428 13.56 49.40 3.86
CA GLN A 428 12.37 50.03 4.48
C GLN A 428 11.02 49.33 4.25
N VAL A 429 10.50 48.79 5.36
CA VAL A 429 9.18 48.20 5.57
C VAL A 429 8.22 49.32 6.00
N VAL A 430 7.08 49.46 5.31
CA VAL A 430 5.97 50.30 5.77
C VAL A 430 4.74 49.41 6.00
N LYS A 431 4.27 49.38 7.25
CA LYS A 431 2.98 48.82 7.67
C LYS A 431 1.85 49.80 7.32
N PRO A 432 0.59 49.34 7.28
CA PRO A 432 -0.46 50.12 7.94
C PRO A 432 -1.30 49.30 8.92
N VAL A 433 -1.73 49.99 9.97
CA VAL A 433 -2.63 49.56 11.05
C VAL A 433 -4.02 50.19 10.84
N ILE A 434 -5.02 49.55 11.44
CA ILE A 434 -6.48 49.57 11.30
C ILE A 434 -7.16 50.79 11.97
N LYS A 435 -8.30 51.29 11.42
CA LYS A 435 -9.66 51.43 12.07
C LYS A 435 -10.52 52.60 11.55
N SER A 436 -11.81 52.32 11.28
CA SER A 436 -13.06 53.03 11.66
C SER A 436 -14.22 52.46 10.81
N THR A 437 -15.15 51.63 11.32
CA THR A 437 -16.40 51.91 12.06
C THR A 437 -17.37 52.89 11.37
N VAL A 438 -18.51 52.41 10.83
CA VAL A 438 -19.88 52.98 10.99
C VAL A 438 -20.94 51.88 10.75
N GLN A 439 -22.01 51.96 11.55
CA GLN A 439 -23.14 51.07 11.82
C GLN A 439 -24.27 51.02 10.76
N PRO A 440 -25.26 50.11 10.93
CA PRO A 440 -26.35 49.83 9.99
C PRO A 440 -27.57 50.75 10.21
N ASN A 441 -28.36 50.99 9.16
CA ASN A 441 -29.70 51.56 9.26
C ASN A 441 -30.73 50.63 8.60
N GLU A 442 -31.73 50.29 9.41
CA GLU A 442 -32.96 49.58 9.06
C GLU A 442 -33.96 50.51 8.36
N THR A 443 -34.79 49.97 7.46
CA THR A 443 -36.23 50.28 7.41
C THR A 443 -37.00 49.27 6.54
N ASN A 444 -37.74 48.38 7.24
CA ASN A 444 -39.16 48.05 7.10
C ASN A 444 -39.74 47.54 5.75
N VAL A 445 -40.62 46.52 5.60
CA VAL A 445 -41.56 45.65 6.39
C VAL A 445 -42.20 44.71 5.29
N PRO A 446 -43.02 43.64 5.50
CA PRO A 446 -43.31 42.73 6.61
C PRO A 446 -43.03 41.23 6.30
N SER A 447 -43.09 40.45 7.38
CA SER A 447 -43.20 38.98 7.47
C SER A 447 -44.54 38.41 6.99
N GLU A 448 -44.51 37.32 6.21
CA GLU A 448 -45.56 36.29 6.16
C GLU A 448 -44.93 34.88 6.10
N ASP A 449 -45.51 33.96 6.86
CA ASP A 449 -45.18 32.54 7.03
C ASP A 449 -45.53 31.69 5.79
N PRO A 450 -45.07 30.43 5.70
CA PRO A 450 -44.94 29.68 4.45
C PRO A 450 -46.27 29.05 4.02
N THR A 451 -46.69 29.31 2.78
CA THR A 451 -47.72 28.50 2.13
C THR A 451 -47.22 27.99 0.77
N SER A 452 -47.34 26.67 0.63
CA SER A 452 -47.17 25.85 -0.57
C SER A 452 -47.30 26.59 -1.91
N MET A 453 -46.28 26.48 -2.77
CA MET A 453 -46.49 26.63 -4.21
C MET A 453 -45.72 25.58 -5.02
N ASN A 454 -46.53 24.86 -5.78
CA ASN A 454 -46.21 23.92 -6.85
C ASN A 454 -45.01 24.35 -7.71
N ILE A 455 -44.01 23.49 -7.79
CA ILE A 455 -43.04 23.51 -8.88
C ILE A 455 -43.79 22.99 -10.11
N SER A 456 -44.20 23.91 -10.96
CA SER A 456 -44.66 23.60 -12.31
C SER A 456 -43.43 23.27 -13.16
N ASP A 457 -43.51 22.12 -13.83
CA ASP A 457 -42.54 21.61 -14.80
C ASP A 457 -42.16 22.67 -15.83
N LYS A 458 -41.03 23.36 -15.61
CA LYS A 458 -40.32 24.04 -16.69
C LYS A 458 -39.25 23.09 -17.21
N LYS A 459 -39.65 22.37 -18.26
CA LYS A 459 -38.76 21.63 -19.17
C LYS A 459 -37.65 22.59 -19.64
N ILE A 460 -36.44 22.40 -19.11
CA ILE A 460 -35.23 23.04 -19.61
C ILE A 460 -34.83 22.25 -20.87
N GLU A 461 -34.93 22.88 -22.04
CA GLU A 461 -34.49 22.28 -23.29
C GLU A 461 -32.96 22.15 -23.28
N THR A 462 -32.48 20.90 -23.25
CA THR A 462 -31.08 20.53 -23.41
C THR A 462 -30.61 20.72 -24.86
N PRO A 463 -29.33 21.08 -25.09
CA PRO A 463 -28.79 21.19 -26.43
C PRO A 463 -28.78 19.80 -27.12
N LYS A 464 -29.34 19.73 -28.33
CA LYS A 464 -29.54 18.49 -29.11
C LYS A 464 -28.22 17.77 -29.38
N ALA A 465 -28.02 16.62 -28.72
CA ALA A 465 -27.13 15.57 -29.18
C ALA A 465 -27.66 14.96 -30.50
N PHE A 466 -26.76 14.39 -31.30
CA PHE A 466 -27.07 13.76 -32.58
C PHE A 466 -28.25 12.76 -32.46
N SER A 467 -29.29 12.98 -33.26
CA SER A 467 -30.50 12.17 -33.47
C SER A 467 -31.41 11.93 -32.25
N SER A 468 -32.49 12.72 -32.14
CA SER A 468 -33.66 12.44 -31.30
C SER A 468 -34.48 11.23 -31.75
N ASP A 469 -34.06 10.52 -32.81
CA ASP A 469 -34.85 9.52 -33.52
C ASP A 469 -34.33 8.08 -33.33
N LEU A 470 -33.24 7.91 -32.56
CA LEU A 470 -32.70 6.58 -32.24
C LEU A 470 -33.43 6.00 -31.04
N ILE A 471 -34.03 4.82 -31.22
CA ILE A 471 -34.54 4.02 -30.10
C ILE A 471 -33.32 3.47 -29.34
N TYR A 472 -33.20 3.84 -28.05
CA TYR A 472 -32.16 3.34 -27.13
C TYR A 472 -32.79 2.84 -25.83
N GLU A 473 -32.07 1.94 -25.16
CA GLU A 473 -32.49 1.40 -23.85
C GLU A 473 -32.01 2.33 -22.73
N ASP A 474 -32.87 2.62 -21.73
CA ASP A 474 -32.42 3.29 -20.51
C ASP A 474 -31.64 2.29 -19.64
N ILE A 475 -30.34 2.52 -19.53
CA ILE A 475 -29.46 1.62 -18.78
C ILE A 475 -29.57 1.84 -17.27
N ASP A 476 -30.13 2.96 -16.81
CA ASP A 476 -30.14 3.38 -15.42
C ASP A 476 -31.49 3.11 -14.70
N GLU A 477 -32.52 2.66 -15.42
CA GLU A 477 -33.88 2.37 -14.90
C GLU A 477 -33.87 1.45 -13.65
N GLN A 478 -33.01 0.43 -13.64
CA GLN A 478 -32.96 -0.54 -12.53
C GLN A 478 -32.20 -0.03 -11.30
N ASP A 479 -31.48 1.10 -11.43
CA ASP A 479 -30.59 1.62 -10.40
C ASP A 479 -31.26 2.68 -9.50
N GLU A 480 -32.47 3.15 -9.84
CA GLU A 480 -33.15 4.24 -9.14
C GLU A 480 -33.29 4.01 -7.63
N LYS A 481 -33.50 2.76 -7.22
CA LYS A 481 -33.70 2.39 -5.82
C LYS A 481 -32.40 2.24 -5.04
N ASN A 482 -31.24 2.30 -5.70
CA ASN A 482 -29.94 2.15 -5.07
C ASN A 482 -29.23 3.51 -4.94
N PRO A 483 -29.23 4.12 -3.73
CA PRO A 483 -28.61 5.43 -3.53
C PRO A 483 -27.09 5.42 -3.76
N ILE A 484 -26.43 4.25 -3.74
CA ILE A 484 -24.99 4.12 -4.01
C ILE A 484 -24.67 4.25 -5.50
N LEU A 485 -25.63 3.93 -6.38
CA LEU A 485 -25.45 4.01 -7.83
C LEU A 485 -25.78 5.39 -8.40
N VAL A 486 -26.42 6.24 -7.59
CA VAL A 486 -26.58 7.69 -7.85
C VAL A 486 -27.26 7.96 -9.21
N ALA A 487 -28.18 7.08 -9.65
CA ALA A 487 -28.79 7.09 -10.98
C ALA A 487 -29.37 8.46 -11.37
N LEU A 488 -29.97 9.19 -10.42
CA LEU A 488 -30.52 10.53 -10.61
C LEU A 488 -29.51 11.54 -11.18
N TYR A 489 -28.24 11.47 -10.76
CA TYR A 489 -27.20 12.42 -11.18
C TYR A 489 -26.30 11.86 -12.27
N THR A 490 -26.45 10.58 -12.63
CA THR A 490 -25.50 9.88 -13.50
C THR A 490 -25.37 10.56 -14.88
N ASN A 491 -26.47 11.06 -15.46
CA ASN A 491 -26.44 11.83 -16.72
C ASN A 491 -25.66 13.14 -16.59
N GLU A 492 -26.00 13.97 -15.60
CA GLU A 492 -25.33 15.25 -15.32
C GLU A 492 -23.84 15.07 -15.02
N ILE A 493 -23.48 14.03 -14.26
CA ILE A 493 -22.09 13.69 -13.97
C ILE A 493 -21.33 13.41 -15.28
N HIS A 494 -21.89 12.62 -16.19
CA HIS A 494 -21.18 12.27 -17.43
C HIS A 494 -21.09 13.42 -18.42
N GLU A 495 -22.11 14.29 -18.47
CA GLU A 495 -22.06 15.54 -19.22
C GLU A 495 -20.94 16.44 -18.67
N TYR A 496 -20.89 16.62 -17.35
CA TYR A 496 -19.81 17.38 -16.69
C TYR A 496 -18.42 16.77 -16.93
N LEU A 497 -18.28 15.44 -16.89
CA LEU A 497 -17.00 14.79 -17.23
C LEU A 497 -16.58 15.10 -18.68
N LYS A 498 -17.51 15.16 -19.64
CA LYS A 498 -17.21 15.54 -21.04
C LYS A 498 -16.80 17.00 -21.19
N GLU A 499 -17.40 17.89 -20.42
CA GLU A 499 -16.96 19.29 -20.35
C GLU A 499 -15.52 19.37 -19.81
N LEU A 500 -15.21 18.61 -18.76
CA LEU A 500 -13.90 18.60 -18.13
C LEU A 500 -12.80 17.99 -19.01
N GLU A 501 -13.06 16.94 -19.79
CA GLU A 501 -12.05 16.42 -20.73
C GLU A 501 -11.71 17.43 -21.83
N SER A 502 -12.71 18.21 -22.26
CA SER A 502 -12.54 19.30 -23.23
C SER A 502 -11.79 20.49 -22.62
N LYS A 503 -12.02 20.79 -21.34
CA LYS A 503 -11.32 21.85 -20.59
C LYS A 503 -9.84 21.53 -20.35
N TYR A 504 -9.47 20.26 -20.20
CA TYR A 504 -8.10 19.83 -19.90
C TYR A 504 -7.51 18.92 -20.99
N PRO A 505 -7.32 19.43 -22.24
CA PRO A 505 -6.84 18.64 -23.36
C PRO A 505 -5.32 18.41 -23.32
N ILE A 506 -4.89 17.31 -23.95
CA ILE A 506 -3.49 17.06 -24.30
C ILE A 506 -3.35 17.29 -25.81
N LYS A 507 -2.42 18.16 -26.19
CA LYS A 507 -2.14 18.49 -27.59
C LYS A 507 -1.35 17.37 -28.24
N LYS A 508 -1.71 17.02 -29.47
CA LYS A 508 -0.90 16.12 -30.30
C LYS A 508 0.52 16.68 -30.44
N GLY A 509 1.54 15.85 -30.19
CA GLY A 509 2.94 16.28 -30.30
C GLY A 509 3.40 17.29 -29.22
N PHE A 510 2.79 17.34 -28.04
CA PHE A 510 3.18 18.29 -26.98
C PHE A 510 4.66 18.25 -26.55
N LEU A 511 5.38 17.14 -26.79
CA LEU A 511 6.82 16.97 -26.51
C LEU A 511 7.72 17.39 -27.68
N THR A 512 7.16 17.74 -28.83
CA THR A 512 7.95 18.17 -30.01
C THR A 512 8.82 19.37 -29.65
N GLY A 513 10.13 19.25 -29.86
CA GLY A 513 11.11 20.31 -29.56
C GLY A 513 11.49 20.43 -28.07
N GLN A 514 11.11 19.47 -27.22
CA GLN A 514 11.60 19.36 -25.85
C GLN A 514 12.76 18.36 -25.75
N GLU A 515 13.56 18.42 -24.66
CA GLU A 515 14.59 17.41 -24.38
C GLU A 515 13.97 16.04 -24.03
N VAL A 516 12.83 16.06 -23.33
CA VAL A 516 12.04 14.87 -23.03
C VAL A 516 11.37 14.38 -24.31
N THR A 517 11.74 13.17 -24.74
CA THR A 517 11.19 12.53 -25.95
C THR A 517 9.99 11.64 -25.63
N ALA A 518 9.15 11.36 -26.64
CA ALA A 518 8.06 10.40 -26.57
C ALA A 518 8.49 9.05 -25.98
N LYS A 519 9.64 8.53 -26.43
CA LYS A 519 10.23 7.28 -25.94
C LYS A 519 10.59 7.35 -24.45
N MET A 520 11.16 8.45 -23.98
CA MET A 520 11.49 8.62 -22.56
C MET A 520 10.22 8.62 -21.70
N ARG A 521 9.15 9.26 -22.18
CA ARG A 521 7.84 9.25 -21.51
C ARG A 521 7.25 7.83 -21.45
N SER A 522 7.29 7.06 -22.53
CA SER A 522 6.83 5.66 -22.52
C SER A 522 7.64 4.77 -21.56
N VAL A 523 8.96 4.94 -21.49
CA VAL A 523 9.82 4.25 -20.50
C VAL A 523 9.42 4.63 -19.07
N LEU A 524 9.19 5.92 -18.80
CA LEU A 524 8.76 6.38 -17.49
C LEU A 524 7.42 5.76 -17.09
N VAL A 525 6.42 5.80 -17.97
CA VAL A 525 5.07 5.29 -17.67
C VAL A 525 5.08 3.77 -17.49
N ASP A 526 5.85 3.03 -18.29
CA ASP A 526 6.01 1.57 -18.11
C ASP A 526 6.58 1.24 -16.72
N TRP A 527 7.62 1.97 -16.27
CA TRP A 527 8.15 1.82 -14.92
C TRP A 527 7.14 2.22 -13.82
N LEU A 528 6.38 3.31 -14.02
CA LEU A 528 5.35 3.72 -13.06
C LEU A 528 4.23 2.69 -12.93
N VAL A 529 3.96 1.87 -13.95
CA VAL A 529 3.04 0.71 -13.81
C VAL A 529 3.59 -0.31 -12.83
N GLU A 530 4.91 -0.56 -12.80
CA GLU A 530 5.53 -1.45 -11.82
C GLU A 530 5.48 -0.86 -10.41
N VAL A 531 5.78 0.45 -10.27
CA VAL A 531 5.65 1.17 -8.99
C VAL A 531 4.22 1.13 -8.45
N HIS A 532 3.25 1.36 -9.33
CA HIS A 532 1.81 1.24 -9.03
C HIS A 532 1.46 -0.13 -8.43
N GLN A 533 1.97 -1.21 -9.04
CA GLN A 533 1.75 -2.56 -8.53
C GLN A 533 2.44 -2.80 -7.19
N GLN A 534 3.65 -2.28 -6.99
CA GLN A 534 4.42 -2.45 -5.76
C GLN A 534 3.77 -1.73 -4.56
N PHE A 535 3.21 -0.53 -4.79
CA PHE A 535 2.46 0.20 -3.78
C PHE A 535 1.00 -0.27 -3.64
N ARG A 536 0.53 -1.13 -4.54
CA ARG A 536 -0.85 -1.66 -4.58
C ARG A 536 -1.90 -0.55 -4.66
N LEU A 537 -1.61 0.48 -5.45
CA LEU A 537 -2.48 1.65 -5.60
C LEU A 537 -3.72 1.32 -6.44
N MET A 538 -4.75 2.14 -6.31
CA MET A 538 -5.95 2.13 -7.15
C MET A 538 -5.58 2.41 -8.60
N GLN A 539 -6.40 1.94 -9.54
CA GLN A 539 -6.12 2.12 -10.97
C GLN A 539 -6.32 3.58 -11.38
N GLU A 540 -7.27 4.26 -10.76
CA GLU A 540 -7.53 5.69 -10.84
C GLU A 540 -6.26 6.50 -10.55
N THR A 541 -5.54 6.15 -9.48
CA THR A 541 -4.27 6.76 -9.10
C THR A 541 -3.23 6.71 -10.22
N LEU A 542 -3.14 5.58 -10.94
CA LEU A 542 -2.24 5.44 -12.08
C LEU A 542 -2.64 6.32 -13.28
N TYR A 543 -3.93 6.34 -13.64
CA TYR A 543 -4.40 7.20 -14.72
C TYR A 543 -4.25 8.69 -14.38
N LEU A 544 -4.54 9.07 -13.13
CA LEU A 544 -4.36 10.45 -12.66
C LEU A 544 -2.88 10.83 -12.66
N THR A 545 -1.98 9.92 -12.25
CA THR A 545 -0.52 10.13 -12.34
C THR A 545 -0.11 10.51 -13.76
N VAL A 546 -0.55 9.73 -14.75
CA VAL A 546 -0.20 9.97 -16.16
C VAL A 546 -0.85 11.26 -16.68
N ALA A 547 -2.09 11.54 -16.30
CA ALA A 547 -2.77 12.78 -16.66
C ALA A 547 -2.03 14.02 -16.10
N ILE A 548 -1.48 13.93 -14.88
CA ILE A 548 -0.65 14.98 -14.27
C ILE A 548 0.65 15.14 -15.05
N ILE A 549 1.36 14.05 -15.35
CA ILE A 549 2.63 14.06 -16.09
C ILE A 549 2.45 14.74 -17.45
N ASP A 550 1.49 14.28 -18.25
CA ASP A 550 1.32 14.76 -19.63
C ASP A 550 0.89 16.24 -19.65
N ARG A 551 -0.02 16.66 -18.75
CA ARG A 551 -0.41 18.09 -18.62
C ARG A 551 0.74 18.95 -18.12
N PHE A 552 1.53 18.45 -17.18
CA PHE A 552 2.68 19.18 -16.64
C PHE A 552 3.75 19.37 -17.71
N LEU A 553 4.15 18.32 -18.43
CA LEU A 553 5.16 18.39 -19.50
C LEU A 553 4.69 19.22 -20.71
N GLN A 554 3.38 19.29 -20.96
CA GLN A 554 2.82 20.18 -21.96
C GLN A 554 3.04 21.66 -21.62
N SER A 555 2.84 22.03 -20.35
CA SER A 555 2.94 23.42 -19.87
C SER A 555 4.37 23.81 -19.47
N TYR A 556 5.13 22.90 -18.88
CA TYR A 556 6.47 23.13 -18.34
C TYR A 556 7.53 22.44 -19.20
N ARG A 557 7.95 23.13 -20.26
CA ARG A 557 8.76 22.57 -21.36
C ARG A 557 10.26 22.45 -21.07
N THR A 558 10.70 22.77 -19.86
CA THR A 558 12.12 22.87 -19.48
C THR A 558 12.61 21.69 -18.61
N ILE A 559 11.86 20.59 -18.56
CA ILE A 559 12.32 19.36 -17.88
C ILE A 559 13.41 18.70 -18.71
N ASP A 560 14.54 18.43 -18.06
CA ASP A 560 15.62 17.64 -18.63
C ASP A 560 15.39 16.13 -18.42
N ARG A 561 16.17 15.30 -19.10
CA ARG A 561 16.09 13.84 -18.96
C ARG A 561 16.32 13.35 -17.54
N LYS A 562 17.18 14.02 -16.76
CA LYS A 562 17.59 13.58 -15.41
C LYS A 562 16.47 13.78 -14.39
N ARG A 563 15.62 14.79 -14.60
CA ARG A 563 14.52 15.15 -13.69
C ARG A 563 13.19 14.51 -14.09
N LEU A 564 13.13 13.81 -15.23
CA LEU A 564 11.89 13.17 -15.70
C LEU A 564 11.36 12.10 -14.73
N GLN A 565 12.23 11.29 -14.12
CA GLN A 565 11.79 10.31 -13.11
C GLN A 565 11.29 11.00 -11.83
N LEU A 566 11.93 12.10 -11.41
CA LEU A 566 11.45 12.93 -10.29
C LEU A 566 10.04 13.46 -10.56
N VAL A 567 9.76 13.94 -11.78
CA VAL A 567 8.39 14.34 -12.19
C VAL A 567 7.42 13.17 -12.06
N GLY A 568 7.81 11.98 -12.54
CA GLY A 568 6.95 10.79 -12.50
C GLY A 568 6.56 10.37 -11.08
N VAL A 569 7.53 10.22 -10.18
CA VAL A 569 7.24 9.83 -8.78
C VAL A 569 6.49 10.91 -8.02
N THR A 570 6.76 12.18 -8.31
CA THR A 570 6.07 13.30 -7.68
C THR A 570 4.62 13.39 -8.16
N ALA A 571 4.36 13.17 -9.45
CA ALA A 571 3.01 13.09 -9.99
C ALA A 571 2.22 11.95 -9.36
N MET A 572 2.85 10.79 -9.15
CA MET A 572 2.22 9.67 -8.44
C MET A 572 1.98 9.98 -6.97
N PHE A 573 2.90 10.64 -6.29
CA PHE A 573 2.70 11.10 -4.91
C PHE A 573 1.49 12.04 -4.80
N ILE A 574 1.34 13.00 -5.72
CA ILE A 574 0.18 13.89 -5.78
C ILE A 574 -1.10 13.08 -6.04
N ALA A 575 -1.10 12.20 -7.05
CA ALA A 575 -2.25 11.37 -7.38
C ALA A 575 -2.65 10.46 -6.20
N SER A 576 -1.70 9.87 -5.49
CA SER A 576 -1.96 9.04 -4.32
C SER A 576 -2.61 9.83 -3.19
N LYS A 577 -2.17 11.07 -2.92
CA LYS A 577 -2.83 11.94 -1.94
C LYS A 577 -4.25 12.34 -2.33
N TYR A 578 -4.56 12.30 -3.63
CA TYR A 578 -5.86 12.69 -4.16
C TYR A 578 -6.86 11.51 -4.15
N GLU A 579 -6.42 10.32 -4.55
CA GLU A 579 -7.28 9.16 -4.78
C GLU A 579 -7.25 8.11 -3.65
N GLU A 580 -6.14 7.97 -2.92
CA GLU A 580 -6.00 6.90 -1.95
C GLU A 580 -6.53 7.30 -0.58
N MET A 581 -7.29 6.41 0.06
CA MET A 581 -7.63 6.57 1.48
C MET A 581 -6.37 6.61 2.36
N TYR A 582 -5.34 5.83 2.00
CA TYR A 582 -4.04 5.82 2.67
C TYR A 582 -2.91 5.94 1.64
N SER A 583 -2.53 7.17 1.32
CA SER A 583 -1.40 7.44 0.42
C SER A 583 -0.07 6.93 0.99
N PRO A 584 0.86 6.41 0.17
CA PRO A 584 2.22 6.09 0.63
C PRO A 584 2.94 7.33 1.18
N ASP A 585 3.84 7.12 2.14
CA ASP A 585 4.63 8.22 2.70
C ASP A 585 5.64 8.71 1.67
N ILE A 586 6.06 9.98 1.77
CA ILE A 586 7.11 10.52 0.89
C ILE A 586 8.42 9.70 0.95
N SER A 587 8.71 9.05 2.09
CA SER A 587 9.86 8.15 2.24
C SER A 587 9.76 6.94 1.31
N ASP A 588 8.55 6.47 1.02
CA ASP A 588 8.31 5.34 0.13
C ASP A 588 8.67 5.72 -1.31
N PHE A 589 8.36 6.95 -1.72
CA PHE A 589 8.76 7.51 -3.01
C PHE A 589 10.26 7.80 -3.12
N VAL A 590 10.92 8.17 -2.02
CA VAL A 590 12.39 8.24 -1.98
C VAL A 590 12.99 6.84 -2.17
N TYR A 591 12.47 5.86 -1.43
CA TYR A 591 12.93 4.48 -1.46
C TYR A 591 12.78 3.84 -2.85
N ILE A 592 11.62 3.99 -3.51
CA ILE A 592 11.38 3.37 -4.82
C ILE A 592 12.28 3.93 -5.93
N THR A 593 12.82 5.13 -5.74
CA THR A 593 13.79 5.74 -6.66
C THR A 593 15.23 5.33 -6.36
N ASP A 594 15.46 4.34 -5.50
CA ASP A 594 16.79 3.93 -5.02
C ASP A 594 17.56 5.13 -4.45
N GLN A 595 16.86 6.01 -3.73
CA GLN A 595 17.39 7.25 -3.17
C GLN A 595 18.03 8.20 -4.20
N ALA A 596 17.68 8.09 -5.48
CA ALA A 596 18.12 9.03 -6.51
C ALA A 596 17.67 10.47 -6.23
N TYR A 597 16.58 10.63 -5.45
CA TYR A 597 16.06 11.93 -5.03
C TYR A 597 15.80 11.96 -3.52
N THR A 598 16.00 13.12 -2.92
CA THR A 598 15.69 13.36 -1.52
C THR A 598 14.22 13.72 -1.33
N LYS A 599 13.73 13.67 -0.08
CA LYS A 599 12.40 14.20 0.28
C LYS A 599 12.22 15.66 -0.14
N SER A 600 13.30 16.46 -0.06
CA SER A 600 13.26 17.87 -0.45
C SER A 600 13.03 18.04 -1.95
N ASP A 601 13.68 17.21 -2.77
CA ASP A 601 13.52 17.26 -4.23
C ASP A 601 12.08 16.96 -4.64
N ILE A 602 11.47 15.94 -4.03
CA ILE A 602 10.08 15.56 -4.28
C ILE A 602 9.12 16.69 -3.86
N LEU A 603 9.30 17.28 -2.68
CA LEU A 603 8.47 18.40 -2.21
C LEU A 603 8.61 19.65 -3.08
N GLN A 604 9.82 19.95 -3.54
CA GLN A 604 10.06 21.08 -4.45
C GLN A 604 9.41 20.83 -5.81
N MET A 605 9.56 19.63 -6.37
CA MET A 605 8.90 19.27 -7.63
C MET A 605 7.38 19.29 -7.47
N GLU A 606 6.85 18.88 -6.32
CA GLU A 606 5.42 18.91 -6.05
C GLU A 606 4.88 20.33 -6.15
N MET A 607 5.55 21.29 -5.50
CA MET A 607 5.19 22.69 -5.59
C MET A 607 5.24 23.22 -7.02
N VAL A 608 6.21 22.78 -7.82
CA VAL A 608 6.31 23.16 -9.24
C VAL A 608 5.13 22.61 -10.04
N ILE A 609 4.81 21.31 -9.88
CA ILE A 609 3.69 20.66 -10.59
C ILE A 609 2.36 21.32 -10.20
N VAL A 610 2.10 21.45 -8.90
CA VAL A 610 0.84 21.99 -8.38
C VAL A 610 0.61 23.44 -8.84
N LYS A 611 1.66 24.28 -8.81
CA LYS A 611 1.58 25.66 -9.32
C LYS A 611 1.38 25.69 -10.84
N THR A 612 2.10 24.86 -11.59
CA THR A 612 1.98 24.81 -13.05
C THR A 612 0.57 24.39 -13.48
N LEU A 613 -0.05 23.49 -12.73
CA LEU A 613 -1.40 22.98 -13.01
C LEU A 613 -2.51 23.76 -12.30
N ASN A 614 -2.18 24.84 -11.58
CA ASN A 614 -3.11 25.64 -10.79
C ASN A 614 -4.05 24.78 -9.91
N PHE A 615 -3.49 23.80 -9.20
CA PHE A 615 -4.22 22.84 -8.36
C PHE A 615 -5.35 22.08 -9.06
N SER A 616 -5.40 22.12 -10.40
CA SER A 616 -6.50 21.55 -11.18
C SER A 616 -6.17 20.10 -11.54
N PHE A 617 -6.63 19.15 -10.73
CA PHE A 617 -6.40 17.71 -10.94
C PHE A 617 -7.62 16.94 -11.46
N GLY A 618 -8.78 17.59 -11.56
CA GLY A 618 -10.04 16.98 -11.98
C GLY A 618 -10.17 16.69 -13.48
N ARG A 619 -9.08 16.35 -14.20
CA ARG A 619 -9.23 15.82 -15.56
C ARG A 619 -9.86 14.41 -15.45
N PRO A 620 -10.96 14.11 -16.15
CA PRO A 620 -11.60 12.81 -16.06
C PRO A 620 -10.68 11.71 -16.58
N LEU A 621 -10.83 10.52 -16.00
CA LEU A 621 -10.04 9.34 -16.34
C LEU A 621 -10.83 8.43 -17.30
N PRO A 622 -10.15 7.72 -18.22
CA PRO A 622 -10.81 6.77 -19.14
C PRO A 622 -11.67 5.71 -18.43
N LEU A 623 -11.33 5.36 -17.20
CA LEU A 623 -12.07 4.37 -16.40
C LEU A 623 -13.49 4.80 -16.07
N HIS A 624 -13.76 6.09 -15.85
CA HIS A 624 -15.12 6.56 -15.54
C HIS A 624 -16.05 6.29 -16.72
N PHE A 625 -15.61 6.64 -17.93
CA PHE A 625 -16.33 6.40 -19.17
C PHE A 625 -16.48 4.91 -19.47
N LEU A 626 -15.41 4.12 -19.30
CA LEU A 626 -15.46 2.67 -19.56
C LEU A 626 -16.52 1.96 -18.72
N ARG A 627 -16.71 2.33 -17.45
CA ARG A 627 -17.76 1.74 -16.59
C ARG A 627 -19.13 1.95 -17.19
N ARG A 628 -19.45 3.17 -17.63
CA ARG A 628 -20.74 3.48 -18.25
C ARG A 628 -20.92 2.78 -19.59
N TYR A 629 -19.89 2.74 -20.42
CA TYR A 629 -19.98 2.09 -21.73
C TYR A 629 -20.09 0.57 -21.62
N SER A 630 -19.48 -0.02 -20.60
CA SER A 630 -19.63 -1.44 -20.29
C SER A 630 -21.08 -1.76 -19.91
N LYS A 631 -21.73 -0.90 -19.14
CA LYS A 631 -23.15 -1.02 -18.80
C LYS A 631 -24.03 -0.90 -20.06
N ALA A 632 -23.80 0.14 -20.87
CA ALA A 632 -24.54 0.36 -22.11
C ALA A 632 -24.39 -0.76 -23.15
N GLY A 633 -23.21 -1.39 -23.21
CA GLY A 633 -22.93 -2.52 -24.09
C GLY A 633 -23.26 -3.88 -23.50
N LYS A 634 -23.88 -3.96 -22.30
CA LYS A 634 -24.14 -5.22 -21.57
C LYS A 634 -22.88 -6.11 -21.47
N ALA A 635 -21.74 -5.49 -21.19
CA ALA A 635 -20.44 -6.13 -21.22
C ALA A 635 -20.27 -7.19 -20.13
N LEU A 636 -19.97 -8.42 -20.53
CA LEU A 636 -19.46 -9.45 -19.62
C LEU A 636 -18.13 -9.01 -18.94
N PRO A 637 -17.79 -9.58 -17.77
CA PRO A 637 -16.54 -9.25 -17.06
C PRO A 637 -15.27 -9.36 -17.91
N VAL A 638 -15.24 -10.34 -18.82
CA VAL A 638 -14.12 -10.56 -19.76
C VAL A 638 -13.96 -9.39 -20.74
N HIS A 639 -15.04 -8.86 -21.30
CA HIS A 639 -15.03 -7.68 -22.17
C HIS A 639 -14.51 -6.46 -21.42
N HIS A 640 -15.05 -6.22 -20.21
CA HIS A 640 -14.65 -5.09 -19.38
C HIS A 640 -13.15 -5.16 -19.03
N THR A 641 -12.65 -6.34 -18.67
CA THR A 641 -11.24 -6.53 -18.30
C THR A 641 -10.31 -6.43 -19.51
N MET A 642 -10.74 -6.90 -20.67
CA MET A 642 -10.03 -6.71 -21.94
C MET A 642 -9.95 -5.23 -22.32
N ALA A 643 -11.05 -4.50 -22.22
CA ALA A 643 -11.06 -3.05 -22.43
C ALA A 643 -10.13 -2.32 -21.45
N LYS A 644 -10.10 -2.72 -20.17
CA LYS A 644 -9.15 -2.17 -19.20
C LYS A 644 -7.69 -2.41 -19.60
N TYR A 645 -7.38 -3.61 -20.12
CA TYR A 645 -6.04 -3.92 -20.64
C TYR A 645 -5.68 -3.02 -21.82
N PHE A 646 -6.60 -2.79 -22.74
CA PHE A 646 -6.41 -1.89 -23.89
C PHE A 646 -6.20 -0.43 -23.46
N LEU A 647 -6.94 0.05 -22.47
CA LEU A 647 -6.75 1.39 -21.92
C LEU A 647 -5.36 1.56 -21.30
N GLU A 648 -4.88 0.59 -20.49
CA GLU A 648 -3.56 0.70 -19.89
C GLU A 648 -2.44 0.58 -20.93
N GLN A 649 -2.62 -0.25 -21.96
CA GLN A 649 -1.68 -0.30 -23.09
C GLN A 649 -1.64 1.04 -23.83
N SER A 650 -2.79 1.64 -24.10
CA SER A 650 -2.89 2.96 -24.75
C SER A 650 -2.20 4.04 -23.92
N MET A 651 -2.35 4.00 -22.60
CA MET A 651 -1.74 4.96 -21.68
C MET A 651 -0.21 5.00 -21.77
N VAL A 652 0.47 3.90 -22.12
CA VAL A 652 1.94 3.85 -22.27
C VAL A 652 2.41 4.52 -23.58
N HIS A 653 1.59 4.51 -24.62
CA HIS A 653 1.97 4.93 -25.97
C HIS A 653 1.71 6.42 -26.19
N TYR A 654 2.77 7.16 -26.54
CA TYR A 654 2.74 8.61 -26.70
C TYR A 654 1.72 9.10 -27.74
N ASP A 655 1.58 8.35 -28.84
CA ASP A 655 0.67 8.72 -29.92
C ASP A 655 -0.80 8.67 -29.49
N MET A 656 -1.13 7.95 -28.41
CA MET A 656 -2.49 7.89 -27.88
C MET A 656 -2.83 9.05 -26.92
N CYS A 657 -1.83 9.78 -26.41
CA CYS A 657 -2.02 10.76 -25.33
C CYS A 657 -2.99 11.90 -25.66
N HIS A 658 -3.12 12.24 -26.94
CA HIS A 658 -3.93 13.35 -27.42
C HIS A 658 -5.43 13.03 -27.54
N TYR A 659 -5.78 11.74 -27.59
CA TYR A 659 -7.18 11.34 -27.64
C TYR A 659 -7.89 11.66 -26.31
N GLN A 660 -9.17 11.99 -26.42
CA GLN A 660 -10.01 12.24 -25.26
C GLN A 660 -10.22 10.95 -24.45
N PRO A 661 -10.21 11.00 -23.11
CA PRO A 661 -10.49 9.85 -22.26
C PRO A 661 -11.77 9.08 -22.63
N SER A 662 -12.85 9.79 -22.98
CA SER A 662 -14.11 9.17 -23.44
C SER A 662 -13.92 8.39 -24.74
N LEU A 663 -13.23 8.96 -25.73
CA LEU A 663 -13.00 8.32 -27.02
C LEU A 663 -12.12 7.06 -26.91
N ILE A 664 -11.05 7.10 -26.11
CA ILE A 664 -10.21 5.90 -25.88
C ILE A 664 -11.03 4.81 -25.17
N ALA A 665 -11.89 5.18 -24.20
CA ALA A 665 -12.78 4.23 -23.53
C ALA A 665 -13.80 3.58 -24.48
N ALA A 666 -14.41 4.36 -25.37
CA ALA A 666 -15.31 3.87 -26.40
C ALA A 666 -14.60 2.91 -27.37
N ALA A 667 -13.40 3.27 -27.83
CA ALA A 667 -12.59 2.43 -28.70
C ALA A 667 -12.15 1.11 -28.02
N ALA A 668 -11.73 1.18 -26.75
CA ALA A 668 -11.30 0.01 -26.00
C ALA A 668 -12.44 -1.00 -25.77
N ILE A 669 -13.64 -0.54 -25.40
CA ILE A 669 -14.78 -1.46 -25.23
C ILE A 669 -15.27 -2.00 -26.57
N TYR A 670 -15.27 -1.17 -27.63
CA TYR A 670 -15.66 -1.63 -28.96
C TYR A 670 -14.72 -2.71 -29.48
N LEU A 671 -13.41 -2.50 -29.36
CA LEU A 671 -12.42 -3.51 -29.75
C LEU A 671 -12.58 -4.80 -28.93
N ALA A 672 -12.86 -4.69 -27.63
CA ALA A 672 -13.08 -5.85 -26.78
C ALA A 672 -14.27 -6.71 -27.26
N PHE A 673 -15.38 -6.08 -27.65
CA PHE A 673 -16.52 -6.79 -28.25
C PHE A 673 -16.22 -7.38 -29.63
N LEU A 674 -15.36 -6.73 -30.43
CA LEU A 674 -14.99 -7.25 -31.75
C LEU A 674 -14.15 -8.53 -31.67
N ILE A 675 -13.36 -8.71 -30.59
CA ILE A 675 -12.43 -9.84 -30.48
C ILE A 675 -12.90 -10.94 -29.53
N ILE A 676 -13.80 -10.63 -28.59
CA ILE A 676 -14.42 -11.60 -27.68
C ILE A 676 -15.90 -11.68 -28.10
N GLY A 677 -16.29 -12.81 -28.68
CA GLY A 677 -17.65 -13.01 -29.22
C GLY A 677 -17.65 -13.02 -30.74
N ASN A 678 -17.51 -14.22 -31.30
CA ASN A 678 -17.87 -14.63 -32.66
C ASN A 678 -18.15 -16.14 -32.58
N ASP A 679 -19.10 -16.53 -31.74
CA ASP A 679 -19.69 -17.86 -31.85
C ASP A 679 -20.61 -17.87 -33.10
N GLU A 680 -20.90 -19.04 -33.68
CA GLU A 680 -21.73 -19.17 -34.89
C GLU A 680 -23.14 -18.54 -34.74
N GLU A 681 -23.56 -18.24 -33.50
CA GLU A 681 -24.82 -17.54 -33.17
C GLU A 681 -24.74 -15.99 -33.28
N ASP A 682 -23.55 -15.39 -33.47
CA ASP A 682 -23.35 -13.93 -33.52
C ASP A 682 -23.22 -13.36 -34.96
N GLU A 683 -23.36 -14.19 -36.01
CA GLU A 683 -23.34 -13.71 -37.40
C GLU A 683 -24.47 -12.69 -37.66
N GLY A 684 -24.09 -11.44 -37.94
CA GLY A 684 -25.02 -10.33 -38.22
C GLY A 684 -25.41 -9.48 -37.02
N LYS A 685 -24.88 -9.75 -35.82
CA LYS A 685 -25.16 -8.94 -34.62
C LYS A 685 -24.52 -7.55 -34.71
N VAL A 686 -25.34 -6.52 -34.51
CA VAL A 686 -24.86 -5.13 -34.45
C VAL A 686 -24.14 -4.91 -33.12
N ILE A 687 -22.81 -4.93 -33.15
CA ILE A 687 -21.97 -4.73 -31.95
C ILE A 687 -22.05 -3.28 -31.44
N TRP A 688 -21.98 -2.29 -32.34
CA TRP A 688 -22.09 -0.87 -31.99
C TRP A 688 -23.56 -0.44 -32.03
N THR A 689 -24.27 -0.66 -30.95
CA THR A 689 -25.73 -0.43 -30.83
C THR A 689 -26.10 1.04 -30.70
N ASN A 690 -27.38 1.38 -30.95
CA ASN A 690 -27.91 2.73 -30.69
C ASN A 690 -27.73 3.16 -29.23
N THR A 691 -27.83 2.23 -28.28
CA THR A 691 -27.56 2.48 -26.86
C THR A 691 -26.11 2.92 -26.64
N LEU A 692 -25.14 2.24 -27.27
CA LEU A 692 -23.74 2.67 -27.22
C LEU A 692 -23.54 4.04 -27.90
N VAL A 693 -24.15 4.28 -29.06
CA VAL A 693 -24.09 5.60 -29.72
C VAL A 693 -24.64 6.70 -28.81
N HIS A 694 -25.79 6.47 -28.16
CA HIS A 694 -26.41 7.43 -27.25
C HIS A 694 -25.50 7.77 -26.06
N TYR A 695 -25.08 6.76 -25.27
CA TYR A 695 -24.31 7.02 -24.04
C TYR A 695 -22.84 7.38 -24.28
N THR A 696 -22.24 6.94 -25.40
CA THR A 696 -20.87 7.35 -25.77
C THR A 696 -20.87 8.70 -26.48
N THR A 697 -21.97 9.08 -27.12
CA THR A 697 -22.13 10.18 -28.09
C THR A 697 -21.20 10.10 -29.30
N TYR A 698 -20.66 8.90 -29.60
CA TYR A 698 -19.81 8.69 -30.76
C TYR A 698 -20.48 7.73 -31.75
N SER A 699 -20.42 8.10 -33.02
CA SER A 699 -20.71 7.19 -34.12
C SER A 699 -19.60 6.14 -34.25
N LYS A 700 -19.91 5.02 -34.91
CA LYS A 700 -18.92 3.97 -35.19
C LYS A 700 -17.71 4.54 -35.95
N ASP A 701 -17.95 5.42 -36.93
CA ASP A 701 -16.91 5.98 -37.80
C ASP A 701 -15.94 6.90 -37.03
N GLU A 702 -16.41 7.59 -36.00
CA GLU A 702 -15.56 8.40 -35.11
C GLU A 702 -14.68 7.55 -34.19
N VAL A 703 -15.16 6.36 -33.79
CA VAL A 703 -14.44 5.46 -32.87
C VAL A 703 -13.42 4.59 -33.61
N LEU A 704 -13.70 4.22 -34.87
CA LEU A 704 -12.89 3.29 -35.66
C LEU A 704 -11.40 3.67 -35.80
N PRO A 705 -11.00 4.93 -36.01
CA PRO A 705 -9.58 5.30 -36.08
C PRO A 705 -8.82 4.92 -34.81
N VAL A 706 -9.39 5.21 -33.64
CA VAL A 706 -8.77 4.91 -32.35
C VAL A 706 -8.76 3.41 -32.07
N VAL A 707 -9.79 2.68 -32.51
CA VAL A 707 -9.81 1.21 -32.46
C VAL A 707 -8.64 0.61 -33.23
N ARG A 708 -8.37 1.13 -34.43
CA ARG A 708 -7.24 0.69 -35.27
C ARG A 708 -5.90 0.97 -34.61
N ASP A 709 -5.72 2.16 -34.03
CA ASP A 709 -4.50 2.51 -33.30
C ASP A 709 -4.26 1.58 -32.10
N ILE A 710 -5.31 1.29 -31.31
CA ILE A 710 -5.24 0.32 -30.21
C ILE A 710 -4.89 -1.07 -30.76
N ALA A 711 -5.53 -1.53 -31.83
CA ALA A 711 -5.24 -2.84 -32.42
C ALA A 711 -3.77 -2.97 -32.87
N VAL A 712 -3.19 -1.92 -33.46
CA VAL A 712 -1.75 -1.88 -33.81
C VAL A 712 -0.86 -1.99 -32.57
N ILE A 713 -1.22 -1.31 -31.47
CA ILE A 713 -0.49 -1.42 -30.21
C ILE A 713 -0.54 -2.85 -29.66
N ILE A 714 -1.73 -3.45 -29.62
CA ILE A 714 -1.97 -4.77 -29.05
C ILE A 714 -1.27 -5.88 -29.85
N THR A 715 -1.34 -5.83 -31.18
CA THR A 715 -0.67 -6.81 -32.05
C THR A 715 0.86 -6.78 -31.92
N ASN A 716 1.43 -5.64 -31.52
CA ASN A 716 2.86 -5.49 -31.28
C ASN A 716 3.27 -5.64 -29.80
N ALA A 717 2.32 -5.80 -28.88
CA ALA A 717 2.56 -5.78 -27.44
C ALA A 717 3.57 -6.86 -26.97
N GLU A 718 3.56 -8.06 -27.57
CA GLU A 718 4.52 -9.13 -27.22
C GLU A 718 5.96 -8.78 -27.62
N LYS A 719 6.14 -7.98 -28.68
CA LYS A 719 7.45 -7.57 -29.20
C LYS A 719 7.93 -6.25 -28.63
N SER A 720 7.05 -5.51 -27.94
CA SER A 720 7.35 -4.21 -27.35
C SER A 720 8.42 -4.32 -26.27
N LYS A 721 9.18 -3.25 -26.07
CA LYS A 721 10.11 -3.14 -24.92
C LYS A 721 9.38 -2.79 -23.62
N HIS A 722 8.18 -2.24 -23.71
CA HIS A 722 7.33 -1.85 -22.58
C HIS A 722 6.42 -3.02 -22.22
N GLN A 723 6.72 -3.69 -21.11
CA GLN A 723 6.11 -4.99 -20.77
C GLN A 723 5.35 -4.96 -19.44
N ALA A 724 5.40 -3.86 -18.68
CA ALA A 724 4.82 -3.82 -17.33
C ALA A 724 3.31 -4.09 -17.35
N VAL A 725 2.58 -3.43 -18.25
CA VAL A 725 1.12 -3.64 -18.42
C VAL A 725 0.82 -5.08 -18.82
N ARG A 726 1.54 -5.65 -19.80
CA ARG A 726 1.32 -7.04 -20.21
C ARG A 726 1.53 -7.98 -19.03
N LYS A 727 2.68 -7.90 -18.34
CA LYS A 727 2.98 -8.73 -17.17
C LYS A 727 1.95 -8.59 -16.06
N LYS A 728 1.47 -7.35 -15.80
CA LYS A 728 0.39 -7.09 -14.84
C LYS A 728 -0.84 -7.92 -15.16
N TYR A 729 -1.28 -7.90 -16.43
CA TYR A 729 -2.49 -8.58 -16.92
C TYR A 729 -2.28 -10.06 -17.30
N VAL A 730 -1.09 -10.64 -17.07
CA VAL A 730 -0.89 -12.10 -17.08
C VAL A 730 -1.47 -12.73 -15.82
N HIS A 731 -1.54 -11.99 -14.72
CA HIS A 731 -1.98 -12.54 -13.44
C HIS A 731 -3.47 -12.95 -13.49
N SER A 732 -3.79 -14.10 -12.87
CA SER A 732 -5.14 -14.65 -12.73
C SER A 732 -6.19 -13.66 -12.22
N LYS A 733 -5.81 -12.68 -11.36
CA LYS A 733 -6.67 -11.61 -10.88
C LYS A 733 -7.24 -10.71 -11.99
N TYR A 734 -6.64 -10.75 -13.18
CA TYR A 734 -7.09 -10.08 -14.40
C TYR A 734 -7.46 -11.08 -15.50
N MET A 735 -7.87 -12.30 -15.14
CA MET A 735 -8.29 -13.36 -16.07
C MET A 735 -7.24 -13.75 -17.11
N GLU A 736 -5.96 -13.50 -16.82
CA GLU A 736 -4.84 -13.75 -17.73
C GLU A 736 -5.09 -13.11 -19.11
N ILE A 737 -5.82 -11.98 -19.13
CA ILE A 737 -6.42 -11.44 -20.34
C ILE A 737 -5.37 -11.07 -21.41
N SER A 738 -4.13 -10.76 -20.99
CA SER A 738 -3.04 -10.37 -21.88
C SER A 738 -2.40 -11.52 -22.67
N VAL A 739 -2.73 -12.78 -22.34
CA VAL A 739 -2.21 -13.98 -23.03
C VAL A 739 -3.31 -14.76 -23.75
N ARG A 740 -4.52 -14.21 -23.76
CA ARG A 740 -5.67 -14.82 -24.41
C ARG A 740 -5.49 -14.97 -25.93
N PRO A 741 -5.93 -16.10 -26.52
CA PRO A 741 -5.75 -16.37 -27.96
C PRO A 741 -6.49 -15.37 -28.85
N GLU A 742 -7.57 -14.76 -28.36
CA GLU A 742 -8.35 -13.73 -29.07
C GLU A 742 -7.50 -12.51 -29.47
N LEU A 743 -6.42 -12.23 -28.72
CA LEU A 743 -5.43 -11.19 -29.04
C LEU A 743 -4.54 -11.53 -30.24
N LYS A 744 -4.70 -12.71 -30.82
CA LYS A 744 -4.03 -13.17 -32.06
C LYS A 744 -5.04 -13.57 -33.13
N SER A 745 -6.32 -13.23 -32.94
CA SER A 745 -7.39 -13.55 -33.87
C SER A 745 -7.18 -12.87 -35.23
N PRO A 746 -7.65 -13.50 -36.34
CA PRO A 746 -7.67 -12.86 -37.65
C PRO A 746 -8.40 -11.52 -37.65
N THR A 747 -9.48 -11.40 -36.86
CA THR A 747 -10.24 -10.15 -36.69
C THR A 747 -9.36 -9.01 -36.18
N LEU A 748 -8.60 -9.23 -35.10
CA LEU A 748 -7.71 -8.20 -34.56
C LEU A 748 -6.62 -7.81 -35.57
N LEU A 749 -6.04 -8.79 -36.28
CA LEU A 749 -5.03 -8.55 -37.30
C LEU A 749 -5.58 -7.74 -38.47
N ALA A 750 -6.80 -8.05 -38.93
CA ALA A 750 -7.47 -7.30 -39.99
C ALA A 750 -7.75 -5.85 -39.57
N VAL A 751 -8.26 -5.64 -38.35
CA VAL A 751 -8.47 -4.30 -37.79
C VAL A 751 -7.16 -3.51 -37.70
N ALA A 752 -6.07 -4.14 -37.29
CA ALA A 752 -4.75 -3.49 -37.23
C ALA A 752 -4.17 -3.18 -38.62
N GLN A 753 -4.42 -4.00 -39.64
CA GLN A 753 -3.92 -3.80 -41.00
C GLN A 753 -4.66 -2.68 -41.73
N ALA A 754 -5.96 -2.52 -41.49
CA ALA A 754 -6.79 -1.45 -42.05
C ALA A 754 -6.34 -0.03 -41.63
N SER A 755 -5.42 0.09 -40.66
CA SER A 755 -4.75 1.35 -40.27
C SER A 755 -3.76 1.87 -41.33
N LYS A 756 -3.24 0.99 -42.20
CA LYS A 756 -2.15 1.32 -43.15
C LYS A 756 -2.63 1.79 -44.53
N GLU A 757 -3.91 1.71 -44.82
CA GLU A 757 -4.51 2.02 -46.14
C GLU A 757 -5.20 3.39 -46.20
N THR A 758 -5.20 4.14 -45.10
CA THR A 758 -5.71 5.51 -44.97
C THR A 758 -4.62 6.43 -44.47
#